data_AF-A0ABD1BRK4-F1
#
_entry.id   AF-A0ABD1BRK4-F1
#
_cell.length_a   1.000
_cell.length_b   1.000
_cell.length_c   1.000
_cell.angle_alpha   90.00
_cell.angle_beta   90.00
_cell.angle_gamma   90.00
#
_symmetry.space_group_name_H-M   'P 1'
#
loop_
_entity.id
_entity.type
_entity.pdbx_description
1 polymer ?
#
loop_
_entity_poly.entity_id
_entity_poly.type
_entity_poly.pdbx_seq_one_letter_code
_entity_poly.pdbx_strand_id
1 'polypeptide(L)'
;MRVEEGLILVAIFFSLAYTQLVKGQPQPRGNCPNRCGDVAIEYPFGISSGCYYPGDPSFNLTCNENEKLLFKDRHEVVNISHSSQLRLLFPASYVCFNSRGGYANGSYYYGDLSNLTLSKNNTLTAVGCNMYAFMSSNGTRSNSIGCISACDVPPLAKDGECNGEGCCQNPVTTENSWFLVSLYRLNNRTSVLGGFDSPCIYSFLAENGKFKYNAMQDYSYLQNARLGLPVVFDWSIRGETCGQNGETNLCGGNICSNSTTGIGYTCKCRGGYEGNPYLLNGCQDINECTNPIHKHNCSGISTCEDTPGSFYCKCPSGSDLNATKNGCTPKEMEEMPEYFGWTIIFLGTTIAFLVILLIISCIQVRMKHRKNTELRQQFFDQNGGGMLIQRLSGAGPSNVDVKIFTEEGMNEATNGYDESRILGQGGQGTVYKGILPDNSIVAIKKARLGDSSQVEQFINEVLVLSQINHRNVVKLLGCCLETEVPLLVYEFITSGTLFDHLHGSMFDSSLTWEHRLRIAIEVAGTLAYLHSSASIPIIHRDIKTANILLDENLTAKVADFGASKLIPMDKEELATMVQGTLGYLDPEYYNTGLLNEKSDVYSFGVVLMELLSGEKALCFERPQQSKHVVSYFATAMKENRLHEIIDGQVMNEHNQKEIQEAARIALECTRVTGEERPRMKDVSAELEALRVTKTKHKWSDEYPEPKEIEHLLGVEILSAHGETSSTGYDSIKNVRILDIEAGR
;
A
#
# COMPACT_ATOMS: atom_id res chain seq x y z
N MET A 1 -45.93 -30.10 -31.69
CA MET A 1 -46.57 -28.91 -32.32
C MET A 1 -45.46 -27.90 -32.52
N ARG A 2 -44.79 -27.94 -33.69
CA ARG A 2 -45.07 -27.10 -34.89
C ARG A 2 -44.94 -25.61 -34.55
N VAL A 3 -44.13 -24.77 -35.19
CA VAL A 3 -43.48 -24.73 -36.52
C VAL A 3 -42.47 -23.56 -36.42
N GLU A 4 -41.17 -23.79 -36.58
CA GLU A 4 -40.35 -23.33 -37.72
C GLU A 4 -41.00 -22.29 -38.64
N GLU A 5 -41.03 -21.01 -38.28
CA GLU A 5 -41.21 -19.91 -39.27
C GLU A 5 -40.88 -18.50 -38.72
N GLY A 6 -39.93 -18.38 -37.79
CA GLY A 6 -39.58 -17.10 -37.15
C GLY A 6 -38.17 -16.56 -37.45
N LEU A 7 -37.42 -17.20 -38.34
CA LEU A 7 -35.97 -16.98 -38.48
C LEU A 7 -35.56 -15.88 -39.49
N ILE A 8 -36.47 -15.05 -39.99
CA ILE A 8 -36.13 -14.10 -41.08
C ILE A 8 -36.49 -12.63 -40.80
N LEU A 9 -37.17 -12.28 -39.70
CA LEU A 9 -37.66 -10.89 -39.51
C LEU A 9 -37.15 -10.11 -38.29
N VAL A 10 -36.30 -10.69 -37.43
CA VAL A 10 -35.74 -9.95 -36.26
C VAL A 10 -34.30 -9.50 -36.47
N ALA A 11 -33.60 -10.02 -37.50
CA ALA A 11 -32.22 -9.65 -37.82
C ALA A 11 -32.06 -8.31 -38.57
N ILE A 12 -33.15 -7.66 -38.98
CA ILE A 12 -33.12 -6.43 -39.80
C ILE A 12 -33.61 -5.18 -39.03
N PHE A 13 -34.17 -5.33 -37.83
CA PHE A 13 -34.74 -4.20 -37.06
C PHE A 13 -33.94 -3.75 -35.82
N PHE A 14 -32.77 -4.34 -35.54
CA PHE A 14 -31.86 -3.89 -34.48
C PHE A 14 -30.47 -3.45 -34.99
N SER A 15 -30.37 -3.10 -36.28
CA SER A 15 -29.14 -2.57 -36.91
C SER A 15 -29.20 -1.06 -37.20
N LEU A 16 -30.19 -0.32 -36.70
CA LEU A 16 -30.33 1.12 -36.90
C LEU A 16 -30.83 1.83 -35.63
N ALA A 17 -29.96 1.96 -34.62
CA ALA A 17 -29.96 3.08 -33.64
C ALA A 17 -28.81 2.95 -32.63
N TYR A 18 -27.57 2.93 -33.10
CA TYR A 18 -26.45 3.43 -32.29
C TYR A 18 -25.34 3.95 -33.21
N THR A 19 -25.63 4.99 -33.99
CA THR A 19 -24.56 5.87 -34.48
C THR A 19 -24.14 6.73 -33.29
N GLN A 20 -23.19 6.24 -32.49
CA GLN A 20 -22.37 7.19 -31.75
C GLN A 20 -21.67 8.07 -32.79
N LEU A 21 -21.71 9.37 -32.56
CA LEU A 21 -20.86 10.32 -33.25
C LEU A 21 -19.41 9.87 -33.09
N VAL A 22 -18.83 9.28 -34.14
CA VAL A 22 -17.38 9.11 -34.25
C VAL A 22 -16.81 10.53 -34.23
N LYS A 23 -16.28 10.96 -33.08
CA LYS A 23 -15.42 12.15 -33.04
C LYS A 23 -14.24 11.83 -33.95
N GLY A 24 -14.16 12.49 -35.10
CA GLY A 24 -13.05 12.34 -36.03
C GLY A 24 -11.71 12.59 -35.32
N GLN A 25 -10.67 11.86 -35.73
CA GLN A 25 -9.30 11.99 -35.22
C GLN A 25 -8.90 13.48 -35.22
N PRO A 26 -8.49 14.07 -34.08
CA PRO A 26 -8.02 15.45 -34.03
C PRO A 26 -6.85 15.63 -35.00
N GLN A 27 -7.03 16.41 -36.06
CA GLN A 27 -5.99 16.72 -37.04
C GLN A 27 -5.44 18.13 -36.83
N PRO A 28 -4.12 18.33 -37.03
CA PRO A 28 -3.56 19.67 -37.07
C PRO A 28 -4.16 20.47 -38.24
N ARG A 29 -4.23 21.79 -38.11
CA ARG A 29 -4.68 22.68 -39.20
C ARG A 29 -3.75 22.56 -40.42
N GLY A 30 -4.27 22.78 -41.63
CA GLY A 30 -3.51 22.64 -42.88
C GLY A 30 -2.29 23.57 -43.05
N ASN A 31 -2.15 24.61 -42.22
CA ASN A 31 -1.05 25.60 -42.28
C ASN A 31 -0.15 25.56 -41.02
N CYS A 32 0.17 24.37 -40.53
CA CYS A 32 1.04 24.23 -39.36
C CYS A 32 2.53 24.37 -39.74
N PRO A 33 3.31 25.20 -39.03
CA PRO A 33 4.76 25.24 -39.21
C PRO A 33 5.38 23.87 -38.94
N ASN A 34 6.19 23.38 -39.86
CA ASN A 34 6.83 22.06 -39.80
C ASN A 34 8.32 22.12 -39.44
N ARG A 35 8.88 23.31 -39.22
CA ARG A 35 10.28 23.53 -38.86
C ARG A 35 10.44 24.77 -37.98
N CYS A 36 11.45 24.74 -37.12
CA CYS A 36 12.00 25.89 -36.41
C CYS A 36 13.53 25.75 -36.48
N GLY A 37 14.17 26.64 -37.25
CA GLY A 37 15.58 26.48 -37.62
C GLY A 37 15.84 25.14 -38.31
N ASP A 38 16.82 24.40 -37.79
CA ASP A 38 17.22 23.09 -38.33
C ASP A 38 16.35 21.91 -37.86
N VAL A 39 15.43 22.14 -36.91
CA VAL A 39 14.66 21.07 -36.27
C VAL A 39 13.30 20.93 -36.94
N ALA A 40 13.02 19.72 -37.44
CA ALA A 40 11.70 19.36 -37.96
C ALA A 40 10.69 19.19 -36.80
N ILE A 41 9.51 19.78 -36.98
CA ILE A 41 8.39 19.72 -36.04
C ILE A 41 7.32 18.82 -36.65
N GLU A 42 7.01 17.75 -35.95
CA GLU A 42 6.00 16.78 -36.37
C GLU A 42 4.94 16.60 -35.27
N TYR A 43 3.69 16.43 -35.69
CA TYR A 43 2.58 16.12 -34.80
C TYR A 43 2.87 14.80 -34.04
N PRO A 44 2.59 14.67 -32.73
CA PRO A 44 1.71 15.51 -31.91
C PRO A 44 2.30 16.83 -31.42
N PHE A 45 3.59 17.12 -31.63
CA PHE A 45 4.20 18.40 -31.24
C PHE A 45 3.88 19.51 -32.25
N GLY A 46 3.85 20.75 -31.76
CA GLY A 46 3.58 21.92 -32.59
C GLY A 46 3.83 23.25 -31.86
N ILE A 47 4.00 24.33 -32.61
CA ILE A 47 4.32 25.67 -32.07
C ILE A 47 3.18 26.69 -32.16
N SER A 48 2.09 26.32 -32.82
CA SER A 48 0.94 27.21 -33.07
C SER A 48 -0.35 26.57 -32.58
N SER A 49 -1.32 27.42 -32.21
CA SER A 49 -2.62 26.94 -31.75
C SER A 49 -3.29 26.06 -32.80
N GLY A 50 -3.67 24.84 -32.41
CA GLY A 50 -4.26 23.84 -33.30
C GLY A 50 -3.26 23.06 -34.16
N CYS A 51 -1.96 23.15 -33.87
CA CYS A 51 -0.89 22.39 -34.54
C CYS A 51 -0.22 21.33 -33.65
N TYR A 52 -0.53 21.31 -32.37
CA TYR A 52 -0.12 20.29 -31.42
C TYR A 52 -1.36 19.54 -30.91
N TYR A 53 -1.15 18.39 -30.27
CA TYR A 53 -2.24 17.60 -29.70
C TYR A 53 -2.96 18.38 -28.58
N PRO A 54 -4.26 18.70 -28.73
CA PRO A 54 -4.96 19.59 -27.81
C PRO A 54 -5.23 18.95 -26.43
N GLY A 55 -5.20 17.63 -26.34
CA GLY A 55 -5.45 16.90 -25.09
C GLY A 55 -4.31 16.99 -24.08
N ASP A 56 -3.11 17.42 -24.49
CA ASP A 56 -1.96 17.54 -23.61
C ASP A 56 -1.10 18.78 -23.98
N PRO A 57 -1.08 19.82 -23.14
CA PRO A 57 -0.29 21.04 -23.36
C PRO A 57 1.22 20.82 -23.47
N SER A 58 1.76 19.69 -23.00
CA SER A 58 3.20 19.41 -23.08
C SER A 58 3.71 19.22 -24.51
N PHE A 59 2.81 18.99 -25.48
CA PHE A 59 3.16 18.95 -26.89
C PHE A 59 3.29 20.34 -27.54
N ASN A 60 2.95 21.41 -26.83
CA ASN A 60 3.16 22.77 -27.29
C ASN A 60 4.62 23.20 -27.09
N LEU A 61 5.30 23.50 -28.19
CA LEU A 61 6.69 23.97 -28.21
C LEU A 61 6.75 25.46 -28.55
N THR A 62 7.87 26.09 -28.25
CA THR A 62 8.09 27.51 -28.59
C THR A 62 9.26 27.64 -29.54
N CYS A 63 9.07 28.32 -30.67
CA CYS A 63 10.18 28.72 -31.53
C CYS A 63 10.57 30.17 -31.17
N ASN A 64 11.80 30.39 -30.74
CA ASN A 64 12.26 31.74 -30.37
C ASN A 64 12.75 32.54 -31.59
N GLU A 65 13.08 33.82 -31.38
CA GLU A 65 13.57 34.73 -32.43
C GLU A 65 14.90 34.29 -33.06
N ASN A 66 15.68 33.44 -32.37
CA ASN A 66 16.93 32.87 -32.85
C ASN A 66 16.74 31.52 -33.57
N GLU A 67 15.49 31.20 -33.97
CA GLU A 67 15.11 29.96 -34.62
C GLU A 67 15.43 28.68 -33.82
N LYS A 68 15.51 28.79 -32.49
CA LYS A 68 15.68 27.65 -31.59
C LYS A 68 14.33 27.15 -31.11
N LEU A 69 14.11 25.84 -31.26
CA LEU A 69 12.94 25.15 -30.76
C LEU A 69 13.11 24.83 -29.27
N LEU A 70 12.16 25.26 -28.45
CA LEU A 70 12.22 25.17 -26.99
C LEU A 70 11.06 24.34 -26.43
N PHE A 71 11.38 23.45 -25.49
CA PHE A 71 10.42 22.76 -24.65
C PHE A 71 10.22 23.55 -23.34
N LYS A 72 8.96 23.93 -23.06
CA LYS A 72 8.56 24.79 -21.92
C LYS A 72 9.41 26.06 -21.79
N ASP A 73 9.82 26.66 -22.90
CA ASP A 73 10.65 27.88 -22.94
C ASP A 73 12.01 27.78 -22.22
N ARG A 74 12.47 26.56 -21.89
CA ARG A 74 13.68 26.33 -21.06
C ARG A 74 14.73 25.48 -21.73
N HIS A 75 14.34 24.43 -22.44
CA HIS A 75 15.26 23.42 -22.95
C HIS A 75 15.23 23.40 -24.46
N GLU A 76 16.38 23.47 -25.11
CA GLU A 76 16.47 23.40 -26.56
C GLU A 76 16.18 21.97 -27.04
N VAL A 77 15.27 21.84 -28.00
CA VAL A 77 14.89 20.57 -28.63
C VAL A 77 15.88 20.30 -29.75
N VAL A 78 16.58 19.17 -29.67
CA VAL A 78 17.56 18.76 -30.70
C VAL A 78 16.86 17.97 -31.80
N ASN A 79 15.97 17.06 -31.41
CA ASN A 79 15.31 16.15 -32.32
C ASN A 79 14.03 15.60 -31.70
N ILE A 80 12.99 15.54 -32.51
CA ILE A 80 11.70 14.93 -32.19
C ILE A 80 11.58 13.68 -33.05
N SER A 81 11.25 12.55 -32.45
CA SER A 81 10.98 11.31 -33.18
C SER A 81 9.54 10.86 -32.93
N HIS A 82 8.82 10.53 -34.01
CA HIS A 82 7.53 9.86 -33.94
C HIS A 82 7.63 8.44 -33.33
N SER A 83 8.85 7.90 -33.18
CA SER A 83 9.13 6.66 -32.44
C SER A 83 9.10 6.83 -30.91
N SER A 84 8.42 7.86 -30.41
CA SER A 84 8.18 8.12 -28.97
C SER A 84 9.40 8.60 -28.18
N GLN A 85 10.38 9.23 -28.86
CA GLN A 85 11.56 9.82 -28.24
C GLN A 85 11.68 11.31 -28.54
N LEU A 86 12.12 12.08 -27.54
CA LEU A 86 12.41 13.51 -27.61
C LEU A 86 13.82 13.75 -27.06
N ARG A 87 14.67 14.45 -27.80
CA ARG A 87 16.03 14.82 -27.37
C ARG A 87 16.07 16.30 -27.01
N LEU A 88 16.48 16.59 -25.78
CA LEU A 88 16.58 17.93 -25.24
C LEU A 88 18.01 18.21 -24.77
N LEU A 89 18.48 19.45 -24.91
CA LEU A 89 19.77 19.87 -24.35
C LEU A 89 19.62 20.25 -22.87
N PHE A 90 20.41 19.59 -22.04
CA PHE A 90 20.49 19.84 -20.60
C PHE A 90 21.91 20.30 -20.23
N PRO A 91 22.07 21.38 -19.46
CA PRO A 91 23.39 21.86 -19.07
C PRO A 91 24.01 20.94 -18.02
N ALA A 92 25.35 20.92 -17.98
CA ALA A 92 26.07 20.24 -16.92
C ALA A 92 25.97 21.00 -15.60
N SER A 93 25.70 20.27 -14.51
CA SER A 93 25.87 20.79 -13.16
C SER A 93 27.36 20.83 -12.83
N TYR A 94 27.81 21.88 -12.13
CA TYR A 94 29.21 22.04 -11.79
C TYR A 94 29.41 22.73 -10.45
N VAL A 95 30.56 22.47 -9.83
CA VAL A 95 31.03 23.18 -8.63
C VAL A 95 32.51 23.46 -8.82
N CYS A 96 32.90 24.73 -8.73
CA CYS A 96 34.29 25.17 -8.79
C CYS A 96 34.78 25.60 -7.42
N PHE A 97 36.08 25.42 -7.21
CA PHE A 97 36.76 25.74 -5.96
C PHE A 97 37.80 26.83 -6.19
N ASN A 98 38.11 27.60 -5.14
CA ASN A 98 39.22 28.56 -5.17
C ASN A 98 40.56 27.85 -4.93
N SER A 99 41.67 28.59 -5.04
CA SER A 99 43.03 28.07 -4.81
C SER A 99 43.28 27.52 -3.40
N ARG A 100 42.41 27.86 -2.43
CA ARG A 100 42.44 27.33 -1.05
C ARG A 100 41.50 26.14 -0.85
N GLY A 101 40.84 25.67 -1.91
CA GLY A 101 39.90 24.55 -1.90
C GLY A 101 38.48 24.89 -1.40
N GLY A 102 38.19 26.16 -1.09
CA GLY A 102 36.85 26.61 -0.71
C GLY A 102 35.93 26.76 -1.93
N TYR A 103 34.62 26.70 -1.71
CA TYR A 103 33.61 26.93 -2.75
C TYR A 103 33.83 28.30 -3.43
N ALA A 104 33.86 28.32 -4.76
CA ALA A 104 33.96 29.55 -5.55
C ALA A 104 32.61 29.88 -6.23
N ASN A 105 32.13 28.98 -7.08
CA ASN A 105 30.82 29.08 -7.71
C ASN A 105 30.32 27.68 -8.08
N GLY A 106 29.05 27.56 -8.39
CA GLY A 106 28.47 26.32 -8.87
C GLY A 106 27.07 26.54 -9.41
N SER A 107 26.62 25.59 -10.20
CA SER A 107 25.27 25.54 -10.72
C SER A 107 24.76 24.11 -10.61
N TYR A 108 23.57 23.95 -10.06
CA TYR A 108 22.86 22.68 -10.00
C TYR A 108 21.68 22.74 -10.95
N TYR A 109 21.42 21.61 -11.60
CA TYR A 109 20.36 21.50 -12.57
C TYR A 109 19.33 20.46 -12.17
N TYR A 110 18.06 20.78 -12.37
CA TYR A 110 16.93 19.88 -12.19
C TYR A 110 16.04 19.88 -13.44
N GLY A 111 15.49 18.72 -13.77
CA GLY A 111 14.54 18.55 -14.87
C GLY A 111 13.13 18.33 -14.32
N ASP A 112 12.21 19.28 -14.58
CA ASP A 112 10.76 19.06 -14.42
C ASP A 112 10.16 18.73 -15.78
N LEU A 113 9.87 17.44 -15.98
CA LEU A 113 9.58 16.86 -17.28
C LEU A 113 8.08 16.77 -17.56
N SER A 114 7.21 17.19 -16.63
CA SER A 114 5.74 17.01 -16.72
C SER A 114 5.34 15.61 -17.21
N ASN A 115 4.92 15.49 -18.47
CA ASN A 115 4.38 14.27 -19.07
C ASN A 115 5.44 13.45 -19.83
N LEU A 116 6.67 13.96 -19.93
CA LEU A 116 7.81 13.21 -20.45
C LEU A 116 8.40 12.34 -19.34
N THR A 117 9.02 11.23 -19.75
CA THR A 117 9.69 10.29 -18.84
C THR A 117 11.16 10.19 -19.22
N LEU A 118 12.07 10.21 -18.24
CA LEU A 118 13.50 10.03 -18.50
C LEU A 118 13.78 8.63 -19.06
N SER A 119 14.41 8.55 -20.23
CA SER A 119 14.70 7.28 -20.90
C SER A 119 15.85 6.52 -20.23
N LYS A 120 15.79 5.19 -20.27
CA LYS A 120 16.90 4.30 -19.83
C LYS A 120 18.13 4.40 -20.75
N ASN A 121 18.01 5.03 -21.92
CA ASN A 121 19.13 5.26 -22.82
C ASN A 121 20.03 6.45 -22.41
N ASN A 122 19.98 6.86 -21.14
CA ASN A 122 20.82 7.92 -20.59
C ASN A 122 21.79 7.37 -19.54
N THR A 123 22.90 8.05 -19.37
CA THR A 123 23.94 7.72 -18.38
C THR A 123 24.24 8.94 -17.51
N LEU A 124 24.22 8.77 -16.19
CA LEU A 124 24.74 9.77 -15.25
C LEU A 124 26.26 9.74 -15.34
N THR A 125 26.85 10.87 -15.73
CA THR A 125 28.30 11.03 -15.81
C THR A 125 28.76 12.05 -14.77
N ALA A 126 29.86 11.75 -14.12
CA ALA A 126 30.53 12.61 -13.14
C ALA A 126 32.00 12.73 -13.54
N VAL A 127 32.50 13.95 -13.69
CA VAL A 127 33.89 14.24 -14.11
C VAL A 127 34.55 15.14 -13.07
N GLY A 128 35.69 14.70 -12.57
CA GLY A 128 36.43 15.36 -11.51
C GLY A 128 36.93 14.39 -10.44
N CYS A 129 37.87 14.86 -9.62
CA CYS A 129 38.51 14.04 -8.60
C CYS A 129 38.00 14.31 -7.19
N ASN A 130 37.95 13.24 -6.39
CA ASN A 130 37.51 13.26 -4.99
C ASN A 130 36.12 13.87 -4.83
N MET A 131 35.19 13.37 -5.62
CA MET A 131 33.82 13.86 -5.70
C MET A 131 32.84 12.69 -5.80
N TYR A 132 31.59 12.98 -5.46
CA TYR A 132 30.48 12.10 -5.78
C TYR A 132 29.30 12.93 -6.31
N ALA A 133 28.57 12.34 -7.25
CA ALA A 133 27.35 12.88 -7.80
C ALA A 133 26.19 11.94 -7.47
N PHE A 134 25.05 12.52 -7.11
CA PHE A 134 23.80 11.78 -6.90
C PHE A 134 22.73 12.34 -7.81
N MET A 135 22.05 11.46 -8.54
CA MET A 135 20.79 11.79 -9.18
C MET A 135 19.67 11.22 -8.31
N SER A 136 18.82 12.11 -7.80
CA SER A 136 17.60 11.74 -7.09
C SER A 136 16.40 11.95 -8.01
N SER A 137 15.45 11.04 -7.93
CA SER A 137 14.22 11.07 -8.71
C SER A 137 13.01 10.81 -7.81
N ASN A 138 11.88 11.44 -8.12
CA ASN A 138 10.65 11.33 -7.34
C ASN A 138 9.64 10.53 -8.17
N GLY A 139 9.13 9.44 -7.60
CA GLY A 139 8.25 8.46 -8.26
C GLY A 139 7.58 7.55 -7.23
N THR A 140 6.96 6.44 -7.64
CA THR A 140 6.31 5.47 -6.73
C THR A 140 7.29 4.80 -5.76
N ARG A 141 8.59 4.80 -6.08
CA ARG A 141 9.71 4.53 -5.17
C ARG A 141 10.80 5.55 -5.44
N SER A 142 11.20 6.31 -4.42
CA SER A 142 12.31 7.26 -4.53
C SER A 142 13.61 6.50 -4.76
N ASN A 143 14.11 6.51 -6.00
CA ASN A 143 15.35 5.86 -6.38
C ASN A 143 16.44 6.92 -6.57
N SER A 144 17.62 6.64 -6.02
CA SER A 144 18.81 7.47 -6.22
C SER A 144 19.92 6.63 -6.84
N ILE A 145 20.53 7.15 -7.90
CA ILE A 145 21.74 6.58 -8.50
C ILE A 145 22.93 7.48 -8.16
N GLY A 146 24.07 6.86 -7.85
CA GLY A 146 25.28 7.57 -7.44
C GLY A 146 26.44 7.26 -8.37
N CYS A 147 27.34 8.22 -8.49
CA CYS A 147 28.62 8.05 -9.15
C CYS A 147 29.72 8.64 -8.27
N ILE A 148 30.78 7.88 -8.01
CA ILE A 148 31.91 8.32 -7.19
C ILE A 148 33.18 8.29 -8.02
N SER A 149 34.00 9.33 -7.91
CA SER A 149 35.34 9.34 -8.48
C SER A 149 36.37 9.79 -7.45
N ALA A 150 37.42 8.99 -7.28
CA ALA A 150 38.48 9.20 -6.32
C ALA A 150 39.85 9.14 -7.01
N CYS A 151 40.71 10.13 -6.73
CA CYS A 151 42.04 10.22 -7.32
C CYS A 151 42.97 10.97 -6.36
N ASP A 152 44.18 10.46 -6.20
CA ASP A 152 45.27 11.11 -5.46
C ASP A 152 46.25 11.87 -6.38
N VAL A 153 46.27 11.52 -7.66
CA VAL A 153 47.07 12.13 -8.73
C VAL A 153 46.19 12.42 -9.94
N PRO A 154 46.60 13.30 -10.88
CA PRO A 154 45.93 13.42 -12.17
C PRO A 154 45.79 12.06 -12.85
N PRO A 155 44.57 11.68 -13.31
CA PRO A 155 44.31 10.36 -13.85
C PRO A 155 45.20 10.11 -15.06
N LEU A 156 45.89 8.98 -15.06
CA LEU A 156 46.59 8.43 -16.23
C LEU A 156 45.60 7.67 -17.13
N ALA A 157 44.33 8.11 -17.18
CA ALA A 157 43.26 7.37 -17.82
C ALA A 157 43.56 7.20 -19.32
N LYS A 158 43.44 5.96 -19.80
CA LYS A 158 43.37 5.68 -21.24
C LYS A 158 42.11 6.32 -21.79
N ASP A 159 42.21 6.95 -22.96
CA ASP A 159 41.06 7.55 -23.65
C ASP A 159 39.88 6.57 -23.70
N GLY A 160 38.73 7.00 -23.19
CA GLY A 160 37.48 6.23 -23.17
C GLY A 160 37.19 5.39 -21.93
N GLU A 161 38.10 5.27 -20.95
CA GLU A 161 37.85 4.53 -19.70
C GLU A 161 37.34 5.46 -18.58
N CYS A 162 36.07 5.32 -18.17
CA CYS A 162 35.41 6.13 -17.14
C CYS A 162 35.02 5.24 -15.93
N ASN A 163 36.02 4.77 -15.19
CA ASN A 163 35.89 3.66 -14.22
C ASN A 163 36.08 4.07 -12.74
N GLY A 164 35.93 5.35 -12.42
CA GLY A 164 36.08 5.91 -11.06
C GLY A 164 37.35 6.71 -10.83
N GLU A 165 38.29 6.74 -11.79
CA GLU A 165 39.54 7.53 -11.72
C GLU A 165 39.42 8.78 -12.59
N GLY A 166 39.03 9.92 -12.00
CA GLY A 166 38.75 11.19 -12.70
C GLY A 166 37.41 11.27 -13.43
N CYS A 167 36.78 10.13 -13.72
CA CYS A 167 35.45 10.04 -14.33
C CYS A 167 34.69 8.83 -13.78
N CYS A 168 33.39 8.96 -13.59
CA CYS A 168 32.47 7.86 -13.29
C CYS A 168 31.21 7.94 -14.16
N GLN A 169 30.72 6.79 -14.63
CA GLN A 169 29.47 6.64 -15.36
C GLN A 169 28.55 5.60 -14.71
N ASN A 170 27.26 5.91 -14.61
CA ASN A 170 26.25 4.99 -14.10
C ASN A 170 24.97 5.05 -14.96
N PRO A 171 24.52 3.93 -15.57
CA PRO A 171 23.30 3.90 -16.39
C PRO A 171 22.05 4.31 -15.61
N VAL A 172 21.15 5.05 -16.26
CA VAL A 172 19.85 5.38 -15.67
C VAL A 172 18.95 4.14 -15.70
N THR A 173 18.55 3.67 -14.53
CA THR A 173 17.73 2.45 -14.37
C THR A 173 16.24 2.74 -14.20
N THR A 174 15.85 4.01 -14.09
CA THR A 174 14.51 4.41 -13.65
C THR A 174 13.85 5.40 -14.60
N GLU A 175 12.54 5.23 -14.76
CA GLU A 175 11.67 6.00 -15.64
C GLU A 175 10.88 6.99 -14.77
N ASN A 176 11.37 8.23 -14.64
CA ASN A 176 10.76 9.24 -13.76
C ASN A 176 10.42 10.54 -14.52
N SER A 177 9.41 11.26 -14.02
CA SER A 177 8.97 12.57 -14.53
C SER A 177 9.73 13.75 -13.94
N TRP A 178 10.63 13.50 -12.98
CA TRP A 178 11.47 14.53 -12.37
C TRP A 178 12.81 13.95 -11.93
N PHE A 179 13.87 14.74 -12.06
CA PHE A 179 15.19 14.42 -11.52
C PHE A 179 15.95 15.66 -11.05
N LEU A 180 16.82 15.45 -10.06
CA LEU A 180 17.79 16.42 -9.57
C LEU A 180 19.18 15.79 -9.55
N VAL A 181 20.16 16.44 -10.18
CA VAL A 181 21.57 16.02 -10.14
C VAL A 181 22.31 16.91 -9.14
N SER A 182 22.81 16.30 -8.07
CA SER A 182 23.57 16.95 -7.00
C SER A 182 25.04 16.53 -7.03
N LEU A 183 25.94 17.46 -6.73
CA LEU A 183 27.38 17.21 -6.65
C LEU A 183 27.95 17.60 -5.29
N TYR A 184 28.84 16.75 -4.80
CA TYR A 184 29.52 16.94 -3.53
C TYR A 184 30.99 16.54 -3.62
N ARG A 185 31.81 17.14 -2.75
CA ARG A 185 33.24 16.85 -2.64
C ARG A 185 33.49 15.91 -1.46
N LEU A 186 34.34 14.89 -1.63
CA LEU A 186 34.65 13.91 -0.60
C LEU A 186 35.56 14.46 0.50
N ASN A 187 36.55 15.30 0.15
CA ASN A 187 37.56 15.82 1.09
C ASN A 187 38.05 17.23 0.70
N ASN A 188 38.39 18.05 1.70
CA ASN A 188 39.03 19.38 1.54
C ASN A 188 40.54 19.31 1.19
N ARG A 189 41.01 18.21 0.59
CA ARG A 189 42.44 18.10 0.21
C ARG A 189 42.74 19.04 -0.95
N THR A 190 43.57 20.04 -0.70
CA THR A 190 44.09 21.00 -1.67
C THR A 190 45.16 20.41 -2.59
N SER A 191 45.72 19.24 -2.25
CA SER A 191 46.81 18.59 -3.00
C SER A 191 46.45 18.20 -4.43
N VAL A 192 45.17 18.03 -4.74
CA VAL A 192 44.70 17.66 -6.08
C VAL A 192 44.48 18.88 -6.99
N LEU A 193 44.36 20.10 -6.43
CA LEU A 193 44.21 21.33 -7.23
C LEU A 193 45.51 21.75 -7.94
N GLY A 194 46.66 21.23 -7.51
CA GLY A 194 47.97 21.62 -8.05
C GLY A 194 48.39 20.90 -9.35
N GLY A 195 47.63 19.91 -9.81
CA GLY A 195 47.95 19.09 -10.98
C GLY A 195 46.89 19.03 -12.08
N PHE A 196 45.76 19.72 -11.91
CA PHE A 196 44.66 19.76 -12.89
C PHE A 196 44.44 21.19 -13.39
N ASP A 197 44.29 21.36 -14.69
CA ASP A 197 44.08 22.67 -15.35
C ASP A 197 42.70 23.31 -15.07
N SER A 198 41.82 22.67 -14.28
CA SER A 198 40.49 23.19 -13.97
C SER A 198 40.11 22.98 -12.50
N PRO A 199 39.69 24.03 -11.77
CA PRO A 199 39.28 23.93 -10.38
C PRO A 199 37.83 23.46 -10.18
N CYS A 200 37.18 22.95 -11.25
CA CYS A 200 35.76 22.60 -11.27
C CYS A 200 35.52 21.10 -11.43
N ILE A 201 34.50 20.60 -10.74
CA ILE A 201 33.92 19.26 -10.93
C ILE A 201 32.57 19.38 -11.64
N TYR A 202 32.20 18.38 -12.43
CA TYR A 202 31.02 18.39 -13.30
C TYR A 202 30.19 17.12 -13.14
N SER A 203 28.87 17.22 -13.28
CA SER A 203 27.97 16.07 -13.43
C SER A 203 26.79 16.41 -14.31
N PHE A 204 26.39 15.46 -15.14
CA PHE A 204 25.36 15.64 -16.15
C PHE A 204 24.76 14.30 -16.57
N LEU A 205 23.59 14.38 -17.19
CA LEU A 205 23.01 13.28 -17.95
C LEU A 205 23.35 13.48 -19.43
N ALA A 206 23.60 12.37 -20.13
CA ALA A 206 23.74 12.36 -21.57
C ALA A 206 23.22 11.04 -22.15
N GLU A 207 22.76 11.09 -23.40
CA GLU A 207 22.44 9.91 -24.19
C GLU A 207 23.65 8.96 -24.25
N ASN A 208 23.40 7.67 -24.07
CA ASN A 208 24.44 6.66 -24.00
C ASN A 208 25.34 6.70 -25.25
N GLY A 209 26.66 6.73 -25.02
CA GLY A 209 27.67 6.81 -26.08
C GLY A 209 27.89 8.19 -26.71
N LYS A 210 27.14 9.24 -26.33
CA LYS A 210 27.37 10.62 -26.82
C LYS A 210 28.51 11.34 -26.12
N PHE A 211 28.83 10.95 -24.89
CA PHE A 211 29.99 11.46 -24.16
C PHE A 211 31.05 10.37 -24.05
N LYS A 212 32.28 10.67 -24.46
CA LYS A 212 33.45 9.80 -24.31
C LYS A 212 34.52 10.56 -23.54
N TYR A 213 34.95 9.97 -22.43
CA TYR A 213 35.88 10.63 -21.54
C TYR A 213 37.29 10.71 -22.13
N ASN A 214 37.87 11.91 -22.14
CA ASN A 214 39.25 12.25 -22.48
C ASN A 214 39.84 13.18 -21.40
N ALA A 215 40.81 12.67 -20.64
CA ALA A 215 41.37 13.37 -19.48
C ALA A 215 42.03 14.73 -19.80
N MET A 216 42.54 14.93 -21.02
CA MET A 216 43.25 16.17 -21.40
C MET A 216 42.34 17.22 -22.05
N GLN A 217 41.33 16.80 -22.83
CA GLN A 217 40.49 17.72 -23.61
C GLN A 217 39.16 18.03 -22.93
N ASP A 218 38.64 17.12 -22.09
CA ASP A 218 37.29 17.24 -21.56
C ASP A 218 37.11 18.41 -20.60
N TYR A 219 38.14 18.84 -19.89
CA TYR A 219 38.01 20.01 -19.02
C TYR A 219 37.74 21.29 -19.82
N SER A 220 38.40 21.46 -20.97
CA SER A 220 38.13 22.60 -21.87
C SER A 220 36.77 22.47 -22.57
N TYR A 221 36.38 21.24 -22.92
CA TYR A 221 35.07 20.94 -23.49
C TYR A 221 33.94 21.16 -22.47
N LEU A 222 34.11 20.77 -21.20
CA LEU A 222 33.13 20.91 -20.13
C LEU A 222 33.02 22.34 -19.59
N GLN A 223 34.10 23.11 -19.64
CA GLN A 223 34.06 24.57 -19.46
C GLN A 223 33.19 25.24 -20.54
N ASN A 224 33.21 24.71 -21.77
CA ASN A 224 32.34 25.13 -22.87
C ASN A 224 30.96 24.41 -22.88
N ALA A 225 30.79 23.28 -22.19
CA ALA A 225 29.56 22.47 -22.13
C ALA A 225 28.43 23.13 -21.30
N ARG A 226 28.58 24.42 -20.98
CA ARG A 226 27.45 25.33 -20.74
C ARG A 226 26.43 25.35 -21.89
N LEU A 227 26.81 24.84 -23.07
CA LEU A 227 25.98 24.70 -24.27
C LEU A 227 24.96 23.54 -24.22
N GLY A 228 25.04 22.65 -23.24
CA GLY A 228 24.06 21.56 -23.03
C GLY A 228 24.39 20.26 -23.77
N LEU A 229 24.05 19.13 -23.15
CA LEU A 229 24.24 17.78 -23.67
C LEU A 229 22.88 17.15 -24.01
N PRO A 230 22.81 16.32 -25.07
CA PRO A 230 21.56 15.69 -25.47
C PRO A 230 21.16 14.63 -24.44
N VAL A 231 19.95 14.79 -23.88
CA VAL A 231 19.29 13.84 -22.98
C VAL A 231 18.03 13.32 -23.67
N VAL A 232 17.82 12.01 -23.61
CA VAL A 232 16.69 11.33 -24.25
C VAL A 232 15.51 11.19 -23.28
N PHE A 233 14.35 11.61 -23.73
CA PHE A 233 13.08 11.46 -23.02
C PHE A 233 12.12 10.63 -23.85
N ASP A 234 11.39 9.75 -23.19
CA ASP A 234 10.29 9.00 -23.78
C ASP A 234 8.99 9.76 -23.56
N TRP A 235 8.13 9.81 -24.59
CA TRP A 235 6.83 10.49 -24.54
C TRP A 235 5.70 9.57 -25.00
N SER A 236 4.51 9.77 -24.44
CA SER A 236 3.29 9.03 -24.79
C SER A 236 2.05 9.93 -24.68
N ILE A 237 0.97 9.55 -25.35
CA ILE A 237 -0.33 10.19 -25.17
C ILE A 237 -0.89 9.70 -23.82
N ARG A 238 -0.83 10.54 -22.79
CA ARG A 238 -1.30 10.21 -21.43
C ARG A 238 -2.82 10.41 -21.30
N GLY A 239 -3.45 9.67 -20.37
CA GLY A 239 -4.87 9.79 -20.03
C GLY A 239 -5.73 8.58 -20.40
N GLU A 240 -5.27 7.72 -21.32
CA GLU A 240 -6.01 6.54 -21.81
C GLU A 240 -5.04 5.37 -22.09
N THR A 241 -5.55 4.14 -22.10
CA THR A 241 -4.81 2.95 -22.55
C THR A 241 -5.34 2.42 -23.88
N CYS A 242 -4.51 1.72 -24.66
CA CYS A 242 -4.94 0.96 -25.83
C CYS A 242 -5.98 -0.08 -25.39
N GLY A 243 -7.26 0.25 -25.54
CA GLY A 243 -8.38 -0.63 -25.19
C GLY A 243 -9.59 0.08 -24.58
N GLN A 244 -9.43 1.29 -24.02
CA GLN A 244 -10.57 2.02 -23.44
C GLN A 244 -11.51 2.64 -24.48
N ASN A 245 -11.07 2.76 -25.74
CA ASN A 245 -11.95 2.94 -26.88
C ASN A 245 -11.49 2.06 -28.05
N GLY A 246 -12.39 1.20 -28.53
CA GLY A 246 -12.35 0.78 -29.92
C GLY A 246 -12.83 1.97 -30.76
N GLU A 247 -12.04 2.39 -31.74
CA GLU A 247 -12.39 3.35 -32.82
C GLU A 247 -12.26 4.88 -32.56
N THR A 248 -11.82 5.38 -31.39
CA THR A 248 -11.58 6.84 -31.19
C THR A 248 -10.16 7.24 -30.79
N ASN A 249 -9.21 6.32 -30.84
CA ASN A 249 -7.83 6.55 -30.41
C ASN A 249 -7.08 7.41 -31.45
N LEU A 250 -6.14 8.24 -31.00
CA LEU A 250 -5.32 9.11 -31.88
C LEU A 250 -4.54 8.33 -32.97
N CYS A 251 -4.32 7.02 -32.78
CA CYS A 251 -3.65 6.16 -33.76
C CYS A 251 -4.51 5.84 -35.00
N GLY A 252 -5.83 6.08 -34.97
CA GLY A 252 -6.73 5.71 -36.06
C GLY A 252 -6.60 4.23 -36.43
N GLY A 253 -6.30 3.95 -37.71
CA GLY A 253 -6.07 2.59 -38.24
C GLY A 253 -4.66 2.03 -38.05
N ASN A 254 -3.74 2.79 -37.43
CA ASN A 254 -2.36 2.39 -37.17
C ASN A 254 -2.23 1.58 -35.86
N ILE A 255 -1.07 0.96 -35.64
CA ILE A 255 -0.84 0.07 -34.49
C ILE A 255 -0.73 0.91 -33.22
N CYS A 256 -1.58 0.63 -32.22
CA CYS A 256 -1.53 1.21 -30.88
C CYS A 256 -0.68 0.31 -29.96
N SER A 257 0.21 0.90 -29.15
CA SER A 257 0.98 0.18 -28.13
C SER A 257 0.91 0.91 -26.79
N ASN A 258 0.62 0.19 -25.71
CA ASN A 258 0.62 0.77 -24.35
C ASN A 258 2.03 1.19 -23.93
N SER A 259 2.14 2.29 -23.20
CA SER A 259 3.42 2.77 -22.66
C SER A 259 3.98 1.79 -21.63
N THR A 260 5.29 1.55 -21.67
CA THR A 260 6.02 0.72 -20.69
C THR A 260 6.11 1.36 -19.31
N THR A 261 5.93 2.68 -19.24
CA THR A 261 6.01 3.49 -18.01
C THR A 261 4.70 3.53 -17.22
N GLY A 262 3.62 2.92 -17.74
CA GLY A 262 2.27 3.00 -17.20
C GLY A 262 1.33 3.83 -18.09
N ILE A 263 0.67 4.84 -17.52
CA ILE A 263 -0.50 5.54 -18.09
C ILE A 263 -0.16 6.19 -19.46
N GLY A 264 -0.77 5.69 -20.54
CA GLY A 264 -0.72 6.26 -21.88
C GLY A 264 -0.41 5.25 -22.99
N TYR A 265 -0.44 5.71 -24.24
CA TYR A 265 -0.14 4.89 -25.42
C TYR A 265 0.69 5.64 -26.48
N THR A 266 1.26 4.87 -27.42
CA THR A 266 1.99 5.37 -28.60
C THR A 266 1.48 4.70 -29.87
N CYS A 267 1.66 5.36 -31.02
CA CYS A 267 1.22 4.89 -32.32
C CYS A 267 2.41 4.50 -33.19
N LYS A 268 2.27 3.44 -33.99
CA LYS A 268 3.26 2.97 -34.99
C LYS A 268 2.60 2.65 -36.32
N CYS A 269 3.25 2.98 -37.43
CA CYS A 269 2.81 2.54 -38.75
C CYS A 269 2.79 1.01 -38.85
N ARG A 270 1.95 0.48 -39.73
CA ARG A 270 1.91 -0.96 -40.03
C ARG A 270 3.20 -1.36 -40.76
N GLY A 271 3.55 -2.65 -40.71
CA GLY A 271 4.70 -3.17 -41.48
C GLY A 271 4.54 -2.85 -42.97
N GLY A 272 5.62 -2.41 -43.62
CA GLY A 272 5.62 -1.95 -45.01
C GLY A 272 5.25 -0.47 -45.19
N TYR A 273 4.96 0.27 -44.11
CA TYR A 273 4.62 1.70 -44.17
C TYR A 273 5.54 2.53 -43.27
N GLU A 274 5.95 3.71 -43.74
CA GLU A 274 6.78 4.68 -43.01
C GLU A 274 6.10 6.05 -42.91
N GLY A 275 6.53 6.89 -41.96
CA GLY A 275 5.99 8.23 -41.75
C GLY A 275 5.34 8.41 -40.39
N ASN A 276 4.39 9.36 -40.30
CA ASN A 276 3.84 9.80 -39.02
C ASN A 276 2.49 9.09 -38.69
N PRO A 277 2.45 8.16 -37.72
CA PRO A 277 1.25 7.37 -37.43
C PRO A 277 0.14 8.16 -36.70
N TYR A 278 0.41 9.39 -36.27
CA TYR A 278 -0.55 10.25 -35.56
C TYR A 278 -1.38 11.12 -36.51
N LEU A 279 -1.07 11.11 -37.81
CA LEU A 279 -1.85 11.78 -38.87
C LEU A 279 -2.72 10.76 -39.62
N LEU A 280 -3.90 11.20 -40.09
CA LEU A 280 -4.89 10.31 -40.72
C LEU A 280 -4.34 9.59 -41.99
N ASN A 281 -3.41 10.22 -42.71
CA ASN A 281 -2.71 9.66 -43.88
C ASN A 281 -1.19 9.83 -43.76
N GLY A 282 -0.65 9.82 -42.54
CA GLY A 282 0.77 10.08 -42.33
C GLY A 282 1.68 8.87 -42.56
N CYS A 283 1.14 7.65 -42.53
CA CYS A 283 1.87 6.45 -42.92
C CYS A 283 1.74 6.24 -44.43
N GLN A 284 2.85 6.32 -45.14
CA GLN A 284 2.97 6.09 -46.57
C GLN A 284 3.63 4.75 -46.84
N ASP A 285 3.28 4.16 -47.97
CA ASP A 285 3.84 2.90 -48.41
C ASP A 285 5.35 3.03 -48.69
N ILE A 286 6.15 2.09 -48.20
CA ILE A 286 7.60 2.07 -48.43
C ILE A 286 7.83 1.46 -49.81
N ASN A 287 8.37 2.23 -50.75
CA ASN A 287 8.77 1.65 -52.03
C ASN A 287 10.10 0.89 -51.90
N GLU A 288 10.05 -0.40 -51.57
CA GLU A 288 11.27 -1.18 -51.31
C GLU A 288 12.14 -1.38 -52.57
N CYS A 289 11.58 -1.17 -53.76
CA CYS A 289 12.28 -1.26 -55.04
C CYS A 289 13.24 -0.09 -55.31
N THR A 290 12.99 1.06 -54.67
CA THR A 290 13.80 2.28 -54.86
C THR A 290 14.44 2.78 -53.58
N ASN A 291 13.93 2.37 -52.41
CA ASN A 291 14.45 2.79 -51.11
C ASN A 291 15.79 2.12 -50.78
N PRO A 292 16.88 2.89 -50.55
CA PRO A 292 18.19 2.33 -50.24
C PRO A 292 18.33 1.75 -48.84
N ILE A 293 17.41 2.06 -47.92
CA ILE A 293 17.40 1.62 -46.51
C ILE A 293 16.65 0.28 -46.39
N HIS A 294 15.47 0.20 -46.98
CA HIS A 294 14.65 -1.02 -47.04
C HIS A 294 14.92 -1.77 -48.35
N LYS A 295 16.14 -2.30 -48.51
CA LYS A 295 16.53 -2.98 -49.76
C LYS A 295 15.73 -4.25 -49.98
N HIS A 296 15.02 -4.28 -51.11
CA HIS A 296 14.51 -5.51 -51.69
C HIS A 296 15.66 -6.51 -51.93
N ASN A 297 15.34 -7.80 -51.87
CA ASN A 297 16.29 -8.88 -52.16
C ASN A 297 16.15 -9.44 -53.59
N CYS A 298 15.41 -8.75 -54.47
CA CYS A 298 15.33 -9.13 -55.88
C CYS A 298 16.70 -9.06 -56.58
N SER A 299 16.85 -9.85 -57.65
CA SER A 299 18.11 -10.00 -58.41
C SER A 299 18.63 -8.70 -59.03
N GLY A 300 17.77 -7.69 -59.19
CA GLY A 300 18.13 -6.34 -59.63
C GLY A 300 16.95 -5.37 -59.47
N ILE A 301 17.21 -4.07 -59.62
CA ILE A 301 16.17 -3.03 -59.50
C ILE A 301 15.07 -3.21 -60.57
N SER A 302 15.45 -3.67 -61.77
CA SER A 302 14.51 -3.92 -62.88
C SER A 302 13.60 -5.14 -62.70
N THR A 303 13.82 -5.94 -61.65
CA THR A 303 13.00 -7.12 -61.33
C THR A 303 12.18 -6.93 -60.07
N CYS A 304 12.06 -5.71 -59.55
CA CYS A 304 11.24 -5.40 -58.38
C CYS A 304 9.98 -4.62 -58.78
N GLU A 305 8.82 -5.07 -58.32
CA GLU A 305 7.54 -4.38 -58.48
C GLU A 305 6.93 -4.12 -57.10
N ASP A 306 6.66 -2.84 -56.84
CA ASP A 306 6.21 -2.33 -55.56
C ASP A 306 4.70 -2.57 -55.35
N THR A 307 4.29 -2.88 -54.12
CA THR A 307 2.87 -3.12 -53.78
C THR A 307 2.52 -2.49 -52.43
N PRO A 308 1.25 -2.10 -52.20
CA PRO A 308 0.87 -1.52 -50.90
C PRO A 308 1.23 -2.43 -49.70
N GLY A 309 2.23 -2.03 -48.93
CA GLY A 309 2.79 -2.68 -47.74
C GLY A 309 3.84 -3.76 -48.00
N SER A 310 4.32 -3.94 -49.24
CA SER A 310 5.32 -4.97 -49.59
C SER A 310 5.87 -4.83 -51.02
N PHE A 311 6.76 -5.72 -51.45
CA PHE A 311 7.21 -5.79 -52.84
C PHE A 311 7.17 -7.24 -53.34
N TYR A 312 7.09 -7.42 -54.66
CA TYR A 312 7.35 -8.72 -55.26
C TYR A 312 8.35 -8.62 -56.41
N CYS A 313 9.14 -9.67 -56.57
CA CYS A 313 10.11 -9.74 -57.66
C CYS A 313 9.43 -10.30 -58.92
N LYS A 314 9.75 -9.78 -60.10
CA LYS A 314 9.21 -10.23 -61.39
C LYS A 314 10.34 -10.60 -62.34
N CYS A 315 10.30 -11.83 -62.86
CA CYS A 315 11.33 -12.33 -63.77
C CYS A 315 10.95 -12.14 -65.25
N PRO A 316 11.94 -11.90 -66.14
CA PRO A 316 11.72 -11.85 -67.59
C PRO A 316 11.15 -13.16 -68.16
N SER A 317 10.35 -13.06 -69.22
CA SER A 317 9.78 -14.20 -69.94
C SER A 317 10.85 -15.21 -70.35
N GLY A 318 10.79 -16.43 -69.79
CA GLY A 318 11.78 -17.49 -69.99
C GLY A 318 12.63 -17.83 -68.76
N SER A 319 12.39 -17.17 -67.62
CA SER A 319 13.02 -17.46 -66.32
C SER A 319 11.98 -17.54 -65.19
N ASP A 320 12.20 -18.42 -64.21
CA ASP A 320 11.33 -18.57 -63.03
C ASP A 320 12.01 -18.01 -61.76
N LEU A 321 11.18 -17.60 -60.79
CA LEU A 321 11.61 -16.96 -59.55
C LEU A 321 12.03 -18.01 -58.52
N ASN A 322 13.31 -18.01 -58.11
CA ASN A 322 13.79 -18.91 -57.08
C ASN A 322 13.45 -18.38 -55.68
N ALA A 323 12.49 -19.03 -55.01
CA ALA A 323 11.93 -18.63 -53.70
C ALA A 323 12.93 -18.61 -52.53
N THR A 324 14.11 -19.21 -52.66
CA THR A 324 15.14 -19.19 -51.59
C THR A 324 16.20 -18.11 -51.77
N LYS A 325 16.34 -17.55 -52.98
CA LYS A 325 17.37 -16.53 -53.28
C LYS A 325 16.80 -15.23 -53.85
N ASN A 326 15.48 -15.14 -54.07
CA ASN A 326 14.78 -14.06 -54.80
C ASN A 326 15.53 -13.69 -56.11
N GLY A 327 15.99 -14.75 -56.78
CA GLY A 327 16.83 -14.81 -57.97
C GLY A 327 16.05 -15.25 -59.23
N CYS A 328 16.27 -14.67 -60.41
CA CYS A 328 15.74 -15.21 -61.68
C CYS A 328 16.67 -16.25 -62.29
N THR A 329 16.18 -17.46 -62.61
CA THR A 329 16.95 -18.54 -63.26
C THR A 329 16.33 -18.96 -64.59
N PRO A 330 17.12 -19.27 -65.66
CA PRO A 330 16.61 -19.70 -66.96
C PRO A 330 15.75 -20.98 -66.86
N LYS A 331 14.70 -21.08 -67.68
CA LYS A 331 13.88 -22.31 -67.79
C LYS A 331 14.67 -23.41 -68.48
N GLU A 332 15.26 -24.31 -67.70
CA GLU A 332 15.68 -25.62 -68.18
C GLU A 332 14.50 -26.60 -68.15
N MET A 333 14.39 -27.39 -69.23
CA MET A 333 13.46 -28.49 -69.38
C MET A 333 14.05 -29.68 -68.63
N GLU A 334 13.76 -29.82 -67.34
CA GLU A 334 14.18 -30.98 -66.54
C GLU A 334 13.09 -31.48 -65.59
N GLU A 335 13.23 -32.76 -65.27
CA GLU A 335 12.25 -33.73 -64.76
C GLU A 335 11.62 -33.38 -63.39
N MET A 336 10.46 -33.99 -63.14
CA MET A 336 9.69 -33.92 -61.88
C MET A 336 10.55 -34.19 -60.62
N PRO A 337 10.67 -33.24 -59.66
CA PRO A 337 11.34 -33.48 -58.39
C PRO A 337 10.35 -33.85 -57.27
N GLU A 338 10.77 -34.78 -56.40
CA GLU A 338 10.07 -35.34 -55.23
C GLU A 338 9.75 -34.34 -54.08
N TYR A 339 9.42 -33.07 -54.37
CA TYR A 339 9.39 -32.00 -53.35
C TYR A 339 7.99 -31.54 -52.89
N PHE A 340 6.91 -31.91 -53.59
CA PHE A 340 5.55 -31.47 -53.24
C PHE A 340 4.98 -32.14 -51.97
N GLY A 341 5.56 -33.27 -51.54
CA GLY A 341 5.18 -33.93 -50.28
C GLY A 341 5.68 -33.18 -49.04
N TRP A 342 6.86 -32.56 -49.11
CA TRP A 342 7.52 -31.96 -47.95
C TRP A 342 6.84 -30.67 -47.48
N THR A 343 6.30 -29.84 -48.38
CA THR A 343 5.66 -28.56 -48.03
C THR A 343 4.34 -28.75 -47.26
N ILE A 344 3.54 -29.75 -47.61
CA ILE A 344 2.33 -30.13 -46.86
C ILE A 344 2.72 -30.69 -45.48
N ILE A 345 3.81 -31.44 -45.38
CA ILE A 345 4.36 -31.95 -44.12
C ILE A 345 4.85 -30.79 -43.22
N PHE A 346 5.52 -29.78 -43.76
CA PHE A 346 5.97 -28.62 -42.97
C PHE A 346 4.82 -27.73 -42.47
N LEU A 347 3.76 -27.55 -43.26
CA LEU A 347 2.58 -26.80 -42.83
C LEU A 347 1.77 -27.57 -41.77
N GLY A 348 1.63 -28.89 -41.95
CA GLY A 348 0.99 -29.77 -40.96
C GLY A 348 1.76 -29.80 -39.63
N THR A 349 3.09 -29.85 -39.67
CA THR A 349 3.92 -29.91 -38.45
C THR A 349 3.94 -28.58 -37.70
N THR A 350 3.92 -27.44 -38.39
CA THR A 350 3.85 -26.11 -37.74
C THR A 350 2.51 -25.87 -37.06
N ILE A 351 1.39 -26.21 -37.71
CA ILE A 351 0.06 -26.12 -37.09
C ILE A 351 -0.05 -27.08 -35.90
N ALA A 352 0.40 -28.32 -36.06
CA ALA A 352 0.42 -29.28 -34.95
C ALA A 352 1.27 -28.78 -33.78
N PHE A 353 2.42 -28.17 -34.04
CA PHE A 353 3.29 -27.58 -33.02
C PHE A 353 2.61 -26.42 -32.27
N LEU A 354 1.93 -25.51 -32.96
CA LEU A 354 1.19 -24.41 -32.33
C LEU A 354 0.02 -24.91 -31.48
N VAL A 355 -0.71 -25.92 -31.94
CA VAL A 355 -1.77 -26.58 -31.16
C VAL A 355 -1.18 -27.22 -29.91
N ILE A 356 -0.03 -27.89 -30.02
CA ILE A 356 0.69 -28.45 -28.86
C ILE A 356 1.10 -27.35 -27.89
N LEU A 357 1.62 -26.20 -28.34
CA LEU A 357 1.97 -25.08 -27.46
C LEU A 357 0.76 -24.49 -26.72
N LEU A 358 -0.38 -24.35 -27.38
CA LEU A 358 -1.63 -23.90 -26.75
C LEU A 358 -2.13 -24.92 -25.72
N ILE A 359 -2.06 -26.21 -26.04
CA ILE A 359 -2.41 -27.29 -25.10
C ILE A 359 -1.46 -27.24 -23.88
N ILE A 360 -0.15 -27.08 -24.09
CA ILE A 360 0.83 -26.95 -23.01
C ILE A 360 0.53 -25.70 -22.16
N SER A 361 0.22 -24.56 -22.76
CA SER A 361 -0.13 -23.33 -22.04
C SER A 361 -1.40 -23.51 -21.20
N CYS A 362 -2.47 -24.07 -21.78
CA CYS A 362 -3.69 -24.41 -21.05
C CYS A 362 -3.44 -25.40 -19.91
N ILE A 363 -2.59 -26.41 -20.14
CA ILE A 363 -2.18 -27.37 -19.11
C ILE A 363 -1.39 -26.63 -18.01
N GLN A 364 -0.45 -25.76 -18.33
CA GLN A 364 0.32 -24.99 -17.34
C GLN A 364 -0.59 -24.08 -16.50
N VAL A 365 -1.57 -23.41 -17.11
CA VAL A 365 -2.55 -22.57 -16.40
C VAL A 365 -3.43 -23.43 -15.50
N ARG A 366 -3.96 -24.56 -15.99
CA ARG A 366 -4.73 -25.50 -15.18
C ARG A 366 -3.91 -26.12 -14.05
N MET A 367 -2.64 -26.47 -14.30
CA MET A 367 -1.73 -26.98 -13.29
C MET A 367 -1.42 -25.92 -12.24
N LYS A 368 -1.22 -24.65 -12.64
CA LYS A 368 -1.03 -23.53 -11.72
C LYS A 368 -2.27 -23.30 -10.85
N HIS A 369 -3.47 -23.29 -11.45
CA HIS A 369 -4.73 -23.19 -10.72
C HIS A 369 -4.90 -24.35 -9.74
N ARG A 370 -4.73 -25.59 -10.23
CA ARG A 370 -4.84 -26.80 -9.40
C ARG A 370 -3.85 -26.76 -8.23
N LYS A 371 -2.59 -26.39 -8.48
CA LYS A 371 -1.58 -26.26 -7.43
C LYS A 371 -1.94 -25.20 -6.39
N ASN A 372 -2.48 -24.05 -6.81
CA ASN A 372 -2.96 -23.02 -5.89
C ASN A 372 -4.16 -23.49 -5.06
N THR A 373 -5.13 -24.20 -5.66
CA THR A 373 -6.27 -24.78 -4.95
C THR A 373 -5.83 -25.87 -3.96
N GLU A 374 -4.91 -26.75 -4.37
CA GLU A 374 -4.32 -27.77 -3.47
C GLU A 374 -3.58 -27.11 -2.31
N LEU A 375 -2.84 -26.01 -2.55
CA LEU A 375 -2.15 -25.26 -1.49
C LEU A 375 -3.13 -24.58 -0.52
N ARG A 376 -4.19 -23.94 -1.01
CA ARG A 376 -5.25 -23.36 -0.17
C ARG A 376 -5.93 -24.41 0.70
N GLN A 377 -6.22 -25.59 0.14
CA GLN A 377 -6.77 -26.71 0.89
C GLN A 377 -5.78 -27.23 1.94
N GLN A 378 -4.49 -27.32 1.59
CA GLN A 378 -3.45 -27.68 2.56
C GLN A 378 -3.41 -26.69 3.73
N PHE A 379 -3.46 -25.38 3.46
CA PHE A 379 -3.54 -24.37 4.53
C PHE A 379 -4.83 -24.48 5.34
N PHE A 380 -5.97 -24.72 4.68
CA PHE A 380 -7.25 -24.93 5.37
C PHE A 380 -7.17 -26.08 6.38
N ASP A 381 -6.57 -27.20 5.97
CA ASP A 381 -6.42 -28.38 6.83
C ASP A 381 -5.38 -28.14 7.93
N GLN A 382 -4.24 -27.51 7.62
CA GLN A 382 -3.18 -27.15 8.58
C GLN A 382 -3.66 -26.16 9.65
N ASN A 383 -4.47 -25.18 9.26
CA ASN A 383 -5.04 -24.18 10.15
C ASN A 383 -6.26 -24.71 10.95
N GLY A 384 -6.53 -26.02 10.88
CA GLY A 384 -7.55 -26.66 11.69
C GLY A 384 -8.98 -26.50 11.19
N GLY A 385 -9.18 -26.21 9.90
CA GLY A 385 -10.50 -26.00 9.31
C GLY A 385 -11.46 -27.18 9.47
N GLY A 386 -10.95 -28.42 9.40
CA GLY A 386 -11.73 -29.62 9.70
C GLY A 386 -12.26 -29.66 11.14
N MET A 387 -11.43 -29.29 12.13
CA MET A 387 -11.84 -29.21 13.53
C MET A 387 -12.85 -28.09 13.77
N LEU A 388 -12.64 -26.94 13.12
CA LEU A 388 -13.54 -25.79 13.24
C LEU A 388 -14.92 -26.12 12.67
N ILE A 389 -14.99 -26.69 11.46
CA ILE A 389 -16.26 -27.12 10.84
C ILE A 389 -16.98 -28.15 11.72
N GLN A 390 -16.25 -29.13 12.27
CA GLN A 390 -16.85 -30.14 13.15
C GLN A 390 -17.43 -29.52 14.43
N ARG A 391 -16.76 -28.52 15.00
CA ARG A 391 -17.27 -27.79 16.19
C ARG A 391 -18.46 -26.89 15.84
N LEU A 392 -18.44 -26.21 14.69
CA LEU A 392 -19.57 -25.42 14.18
C LEU A 392 -20.79 -26.28 13.86
N SER A 393 -20.57 -27.53 13.42
CA SER A 393 -21.66 -28.47 13.07
C SER A 393 -22.17 -29.30 14.26
N GLY A 394 -21.34 -29.47 15.30
CA GLY A 394 -21.61 -30.34 16.45
C GLY A 394 -22.03 -29.61 17.73
N ALA A 395 -21.89 -28.29 17.79
CA ALA A 395 -22.39 -27.51 18.92
C ALA A 395 -23.91 -27.37 18.81
N GLY A 396 -24.64 -27.84 19.83
CA GLY A 396 -25.98 -27.32 20.14
C GLY A 396 -25.94 -25.80 20.33
N PRO A 397 -27.07 -25.12 20.62
CA PRO A 397 -27.26 -23.69 20.40
C PRO A 397 -26.30 -22.79 21.19
N SER A 398 -25.08 -22.62 20.67
CA SER A 398 -24.11 -21.61 21.07
C SER A 398 -24.08 -20.53 19.98
N ASN A 399 -24.43 -19.31 20.38
CA ASN A 399 -24.96 -18.20 19.58
C ASN A 399 -23.97 -17.48 18.63
N VAL A 400 -22.90 -18.10 18.14
CA VAL A 400 -21.95 -17.42 17.24
C VAL A 400 -21.89 -18.11 15.88
N ASP A 401 -22.59 -17.53 14.90
CA ASP A 401 -22.50 -17.86 13.48
C ASP A 401 -21.16 -17.35 12.92
N VAL A 402 -20.06 -18.08 13.19
CA VAL A 402 -18.73 -17.75 12.68
C VAL A 402 -18.65 -18.14 11.21
N LYS A 403 -18.53 -17.14 10.33
CA LYS A 403 -18.44 -17.37 8.88
C LYS A 403 -17.02 -17.75 8.47
N ILE A 404 -16.90 -18.73 7.58
CA ILE A 404 -15.62 -19.06 6.93
C ILE A 404 -15.53 -18.26 5.63
N PHE A 405 -14.53 -17.40 5.54
CA PHE A 405 -14.24 -16.57 4.37
C PHE A 405 -13.13 -17.18 3.51
N THR A 406 -13.21 -16.96 2.20
CA THR A 406 -12.18 -17.36 1.23
C THR A 406 -11.04 -16.34 1.18
N GLU A 407 -9.83 -16.78 0.83
CA GLU A 407 -8.67 -15.89 0.62
C GLU A 407 -8.98 -14.80 -0.42
N GLU A 408 -9.65 -15.19 -1.52
CA GLU A 408 -10.01 -14.30 -2.62
C GLU A 408 -10.92 -13.16 -2.15
N GLY A 409 -11.98 -13.49 -1.40
CA GLY A 409 -12.88 -12.49 -0.81
C GLY A 409 -12.19 -11.56 0.21
N MET A 410 -11.24 -12.07 1.01
CA MET A 410 -10.46 -11.21 1.92
C MET A 410 -9.50 -10.28 1.16
N ASN A 411 -8.90 -10.79 0.08
CA ASN A 411 -8.03 -10.00 -0.79
C ASN A 411 -8.82 -8.89 -1.49
N GLU A 412 -10.02 -9.18 -2.01
CA GLU A 412 -10.90 -8.19 -2.63
C GLU A 412 -11.37 -7.15 -1.61
N ALA A 413 -11.86 -7.59 -0.44
CA ALA A 413 -12.38 -6.70 0.60
C ALA A 413 -11.33 -5.68 1.10
N THR A 414 -10.05 -6.06 1.07
CA THR A 414 -8.92 -5.24 1.51
C THR A 414 -8.18 -4.54 0.36
N ASN A 415 -8.70 -4.59 -0.87
CA ASN A 415 -8.02 -4.06 -2.06
C ASN A 415 -6.58 -4.57 -2.22
N GLY A 416 -6.36 -5.86 -2.04
CA GLY A 416 -5.03 -6.48 -2.10
C GLY A 416 -4.17 -6.20 -0.85
N TYR A 417 -4.78 -6.04 0.32
CA TYR A 417 -4.11 -5.63 1.56
C TYR A 417 -3.37 -4.28 1.43
N ASP A 418 -4.04 -3.30 0.82
CA ASP A 418 -3.50 -1.96 0.57
C ASP A 418 -3.09 -1.25 1.87
N GLU A 419 -1.93 -0.58 1.88
CA GLU A 419 -1.41 0.13 3.06
C GLU A 419 -2.34 1.26 3.53
N SER A 420 -3.09 1.89 2.62
CA SER A 420 -4.07 2.94 2.97
C SER A 420 -5.27 2.41 3.78
N ARG A 421 -5.46 1.09 3.82
CA ARG A 421 -6.51 0.42 4.61
C ARG A 421 -6.02 -0.07 5.96
N ILE A 422 -4.78 0.17 6.35
CA ILE A 422 -4.27 -0.24 7.66
C ILE A 422 -4.95 0.59 8.76
N LEU A 423 -5.58 -0.10 9.70
CA LEU A 423 -6.17 0.47 10.92
C LEU A 423 -5.17 0.48 12.08
N GLY A 424 -4.26 -0.50 12.10
CA GLY A 424 -3.23 -0.61 13.12
C GLY A 424 -2.25 -1.75 12.83
N GLN A 425 -1.03 -1.61 13.32
CA GLN A 425 0.03 -2.60 13.13
C GLN A 425 0.78 -2.81 14.46
N GLY A 426 0.90 -4.06 14.91
CA GLY A 426 1.49 -4.40 16.19
C GLY A 426 2.16 -5.77 16.21
N GLY A 427 2.53 -6.24 17.41
CA GLY A 427 3.18 -7.54 17.61
C GLY A 427 2.33 -8.72 17.13
N GLN A 428 1.01 -8.59 17.12
CA GLN A 428 0.06 -9.63 16.74
C GLN A 428 -0.40 -9.58 15.28
N GLY A 429 0.22 -8.73 14.46
CA GLY A 429 -0.13 -8.61 13.04
C GLY A 429 -0.53 -7.20 12.62
N THR A 430 -1.19 -7.13 11.47
CA THR A 430 -1.70 -5.90 10.85
C THR A 430 -3.21 -6.03 10.71
N VAL A 431 -3.96 -5.00 11.10
CA VAL A 431 -5.41 -4.95 10.98
C VAL A 431 -5.77 -4.03 9.81
N TYR A 432 -6.56 -4.55 8.87
CA TYR A 432 -7.00 -3.84 7.68
C TYR A 432 -8.50 -3.54 7.75
N LYS A 433 -8.90 -2.39 7.18
CA LYS A 433 -10.30 -2.05 6.91
C LYS A 433 -10.78 -2.78 5.65
N GLY A 434 -11.66 -3.74 5.84
CA GLY A 434 -12.31 -4.50 4.77
C GLY A 434 -13.69 -3.94 4.42
N ILE A 435 -14.09 -4.06 3.15
CA ILE A 435 -15.46 -3.84 2.69
C ILE A 435 -15.93 -5.13 2.03
N LEU A 436 -16.89 -5.82 2.64
CA LEU A 436 -17.44 -7.08 2.12
C LEU A 436 -18.40 -6.82 0.93
N PRO A 437 -18.77 -7.85 0.14
CA PRO A 437 -19.66 -7.69 -1.02
C PRO A 437 -21.05 -7.15 -0.71
N ASP A 438 -21.51 -7.29 0.53
CA ASP A 438 -22.76 -6.72 1.05
C ASP A 438 -22.61 -5.26 1.54
N ASN A 439 -21.46 -4.63 1.25
CA ASN A 439 -21.04 -3.31 1.72
C ASN A 439 -20.84 -3.19 3.24
N SER A 440 -20.84 -4.30 3.99
CA SER A 440 -20.49 -4.25 5.40
C SER A 440 -19.00 -3.94 5.58
N ILE A 441 -18.70 -3.02 6.52
CA ILE A 441 -17.33 -2.65 6.86
C ILE A 441 -16.86 -3.55 7.99
N VAL A 442 -15.69 -4.16 7.81
CA VAL A 442 -15.11 -5.12 8.75
C VAL A 442 -13.65 -4.79 9.07
N ALA A 443 -13.16 -5.28 10.20
CA ALA A 443 -11.74 -5.24 10.54
C ALA A 443 -11.12 -6.63 10.31
N ILE A 444 -10.10 -6.72 9.47
CA ILE A 444 -9.44 -7.98 9.08
C ILE A 444 -8.04 -8.01 9.70
N LYS A 445 -7.85 -8.83 10.73
CA LYS A 445 -6.55 -9.04 11.40
C LYS A 445 -5.77 -10.11 10.64
N LYS A 446 -4.63 -9.70 10.09
CA LYS A 446 -3.66 -10.56 9.41
C LYS A 446 -2.41 -10.71 10.26
N ALA A 447 -2.17 -11.92 10.73
CA ALA A 447 -0.98 -12.32 11.48
C ALA A 447 0.33 -12.10 10.68
N ARG A 448 1.47 -12.00 11.38
CA ARG A 448 2.79 -11.87 10.73
C ARG A 448 3.28 -13.25 10.27
N LEU A 449 3.91 -13.30 9.09
CA LEU A 449 4.46 -14.55 8.54
C LEU A 449 5.65 -15.04 9.39
N GLY A 450 5.73 -16.37 9.60
CA GLY A 450 6.89 -17.04 10.21
C GLY A 450 6.83 -17.27 11.73
N ASP A 451 5.73 -16.94 12.41
CA ASP A 451 5.56 -17.13 13.85
C ASP A 451 4.50 -18.19 14.15
N SER A 452 4.92 -19.42 14.43
CA SER A 452 4.02 -20.55 14.70
C SER A 452 3.16 -20.35 15.96
N SER A 453 3.57 -19.48 16.88
CA SER A 453 2.77 -19.14 18.07
C SER A 453 1.48 -18.39 17.71
N GLN A 454 1.42 -17.75 16.53
CA GLN A 454 0.23 -17.02 16.08
C GLN A 454 -0.90 -17.94 15.63
N VAL A 455 -0.60 -19.16 15.19
CA VAL A 455 -1.64 -20.17 14.92
C VAL A 455 -2.33 -20.61 16.21
N GLU A 456 -1.56 -20.79 17.30
CA GLU A 456 -2.13 -21.09 18.62
C GLU A 456 -2.96 -19.93 19.16
N GLN A 457 -2.48 -18.68 19.03
CA GLN A 457 -3.23 -17.49 19.40
C GLN A 457 -4.53 -17.35 18.59
N PHE A 458 -4.50 -17.65 17.30
CA PHE A 458 -5.70 -17.68 16.44
C PHE A 458 -6.72 -18.69 16.96
N ILE A 459 -6.31 -19.95 17.17
CA ILE A 459 -7.22 -21.00 17.65
C ILE A 459 -7.80 -20.58 18.99
N ASN A 460 -6.96 -20.08 19.90
CA ASN A 460 -7.37 -19.61 21.20
C ASN A 460 -8.38 -18.45 21.11
N GLU A 461 -8.14 -17.49 20.23
CA GLU A 461 -9.01 -16.32 20.04
C GLU A 461 -10.39 -16.73 19.52
N VAL A 462 -10.47 -17.62 18.52
CA VAL A 462 -11.76 -18.17 18.04
C VAL A 462 -12.49 -18.93 19.15
N LEU A 463 -11.76 -19.74 19.93
CA LEU A 463 -12.36 -20.52 21.02
C LEU A 463 -12.89 -19.63 22.13
N VAL A 464 -12.10 -18.67 22.61
CA VAL A 464 -12.50 -17.76 23.68
C VAL A 464 -13.67 -16.88 23.23
N LEU A 465 -13.59 -16.27 22.04
CA LEU A 465 -14.65 -15.39 21.54
C LEU A 465 -15.95 -16.16 21.25
N SER A 466 -15.89 -17.45 20.92
CA SER A 466 -17.10 -18.28 20.79
C SER A 466 -17.88 -18.47 22.10
N GLN A 467 -17.23 -18.29 23.25
CA GLN A 467 -17.83 -18.43 24.58
C GLN A 467 -18.35 -17.11 25.15
N ILE A 468 -18.02 -15.99 24.50
CA ILE A 468 -18.33 -14.65 25.01
C ILE A 468 -19.54 -14.09 24.26
N ASN A 469 -20.53 -13.62 25.02
CA ASN A 469 -21.64 -12.85 24.48
C ASN A 469 -21.85 -11.60 25.32
N HIS A 470 -21.13 -10.52 24.99
CA HIS A 470 -21.15 -9.27 25.75
C HIS A 470 -21.12 -8.05 24.82
N ARG A 471 -21.90 -7.01 25.15
CA ARG A 471 -22.04 -5.81 24.29
C ARG A 471 -20.74 -5.01 24.14
N ASN A 472 -19.91 -5.01 25.19
CA ASN A 472 -18.64 -4.30 25.29
C ASN A 472 -17.45 -5.21 24.94
N VAL A 473 -17.65 -6.26 24.16
CA VAL A 473 -16.59 -7.07 23.56
C VAL A 473 -16.72 -6.97 22.04
N VAL A 474 -15.59 -6.83 21.33
CA VAL A 474 -15.59 -6.79 19.87
C VAL A 474 -16.02 -8.14 19.31
N LYS A 475 -17.05 -8.12 18.46
CA LYS A 475 -17.63 -9.32 17.88
C LYS A 475 -16.76 -9.90 16.77
N LEU A 476 -16.41 -11.18 16.91
CA LEU A 476 -15.86 -11.99 15.82
C LEU A 476 -16.97 -12.35 14.83
N LEU A 477 -16.80 -11.99 13.57
CA LEU A 477 -17.73 -12.30 12.48
C LEU A 477 -17.33 -13.58 11.73
N GLY A 478 -16.03 -13.87 11.67
CA GLY A 478 -15.54 -15.02 10.94
C GLY A 478 -14.03 -15.11 10.86
N CYS A 479 -13.55 -16.06 10.05
CA CYS A 479 -12.13 -16.26 9.80
C CYS A 479 -11.86 -16.76 8.37
N CYS A 480 -10.64 -16.55 7.89
CA CYS A 480 -10.14 -17.17 6.66
C CYS A 480 -8.99 -18.12 7.01
N LEU A 481 -9.08 -19.37 6.54
CA LEU A 481 -8.12 -20.44 6.83
C LEU A 481 -7.31 -20.86 5.61
N GLU A 482 -7.59 -20.30 4.43
CA GLU A 482 -6.98 -20.66 3.14
C GLU A 482 -5.60 -20.01 2.91
N THR A 483 -5.09 -19.29 3.91
CA THR A 483 -3.83 -18.55 3.88
C THR A 483 -2.75 -19.22 4.73
N GLU A 484 -1.47 -18.93 4.46
CA GLU A 484 -0.34 -19.50 5.22
C GLU A 484 -0.46 -19.28 6.74
N VAL A 485 -1.00 -18.13 7.15
CA VAL A 485 -1.40 -17.86 8.53
C VAL A 485 -2.85 -17.37 8.51
N PRO A 486 -3.73 -17.87 9.39
CA PRO A 486 -5.16 -17.59 9.33
C PRO A 486 -5.48 -16.12 9.59
N LEU A 487 -6.60 -15.65 9.05
CA LEU A 487 -7.12 -14.29 9.20
C LEU A 487 -8.36 -14.29 10.09
N LEU A 488 -8.53 -13.25 10.90
CA LEU A 488 -9.72 -13.04 11.72
C LEU A 488 -10.50 -11.82 11.21
N VAL A 489 -11.81 -11.94 11.15
CA VAL A 489 -12.72 -10.90 10.64
C VAL A 489 -13.63 -10.47 11.79
N TYR A 490 -13.55 -9.19 12.16
CA TYR A 490 -14.31 -8.60 13.25
C TYR A 490 -15.27 -7.52 12.74
N GLU A 491 -16.24 -7.17 13.58
CA GLU A 491 -16.96 -5.92 13.41
C GLU A 491 -15.99 -4.73 13.38
N PHE A 492 -16.23 -3.77 12.50
CA PHE A 492 -15.44 -2.54 12.45
C PHE A 492 -15.92 -1.55 13.49
N ILE A 493 -15.01 -1.09 14.36
CA ILE A 493 -15.28 -0.08 15.38
C ILE A 493 -14.74 1.28 14.90
N THR A 494 -15.60 2.29 14.85
CA THR A 494 -15.42 3.50 14.04
C THR A 494 -14.48 4.54 14.64
N SER A 495 -14.41 4.68 15.97
CA SER A 495 -13.66 5.76 16.63
C SER A 495 -12.25 5.36 17.06
N GLY A 496 -11.69 4.25 16.58
CA GLY A 496 -10.33 3.85 16.90
C GLY A 496 -10.14 3.37 18.35
N THR A 497 -8.91 3.45 18.88
CA THR A 497 -8.56 2.92 20.21
C THR A 497 -8.58 4.00 21.28
N LEU A 498 -8.85 3.61 22.54
CA LEU A 498 -8.77 4.51 23.70
C LEU A 498 -7.37 5.13 23.85
N PHE A 499 -6.32 4.40 23.46
CA PHE A 499 -4.96 4.93 23.42
C PHE A 499 -4.85 6.16 22.51
N ASP A 500 -5.46 6.11 21.32
CA ASP A 500 -5.41 7.23 20.37
C ASP A 500 -6.20 8.45 20.86
N HIS A 501 -7.30 8.23 21.59
CA HIS A 501 -8.09 9.32 22.20
C HIS A 501 -7.39 9.99 23.39
N LEU A 502 -6.55 9.25 24.13
CA LEU A 502 -5.81 9.80 25.27
C LEU A 502 -4.47 10.42 24.85
N HIS A 503 -3.79 9.83 23.86
CA HIS A 503 -2.39 10.15 23.55
C HIS A 503 -2.15 10.63 22.12
N GLY A 504 -3.14 10.54 21.23
CA GLY A 504 -3.03 10.88 19.82
C GLY A 504 -3.35 12.34 19.53
N SER A 505 -2.65 12.94 18.56
CA SER A 505 -2.88 14.33 18.12
C SER A 505 -4.01 14.49 17.09
N MET A 506 -4.67 13.39 16.70
CA MET A 506 -5.62 13.34 15.59
C MET A 506 -7.09 13.50 16.01
N PHE A 507 -7.40 13.32 17.29
CA PHE A 507 -8.75 13.45 17.82
C PHE A 507 -8.90 14.79 18.55
N ASP A 508 -9.55 15.76 17.91
CA ASP A 508 -9.78 17.12 18.43
C ASP A 508 -10.75 17.19 19.63
N SER A 509 -11.41 16.08 19.99
CA SER A 509 -12.34 16.00 21.11
C SER A 509 -11.69 15.33 22.33
N SER A 510 -11.32 16.12 23.34
CA SER A 510 -10.84 15.54 24.59
C SER A 510 -11.95 14.82 25.35
N LEU A 511 -11.66 13.61 25.84
CA LEU A 511 -12.60 12.85 26.65
C LEU A 511 -12.84 13.54 27.99
N THR A 512 -14.07 14.01 28.22
CA THR A 512 -14.51 14.55 29.52
C THR A 512 -14.42 13.50 30.62
N TRP A 513 -14.40 13.94 31.89
CA TRP A 513 -14.45 13.03 33.03
C TRP A 513 -15.60 12.02 32.95
N GLU A 514 -16.78 12.45 32.49
CA GLU A 514 -17.95 11.57 32.40
C GLU A 514 -17.75 10.46 31.35
N HIS A 515 -17.15 10.79 30.21
CA HIS A 515 -16.79 9.78 29.21
C HIS A 515 -15.75 8.81 29.78
N ARG A 516 -14.70 9.30 30.43
CA ARG A 516 -13.63 8.46 31.00
C ARG A 516 -14.14 7.52 32.11
N LEU A 517 -14.99 8.01 33.01
CA LEU A 517 -15.61 7.19 34.05
C LEU A 517 -16.54 6.13 33.45
N ARG A 518 -17.33 6.48 32.44
CA ARG A 518 -18.20 5.53 31.73
C ARG A 518 -17.39 4.41 31.06
N ILE A 519 -16.32 4.78 30.35
CA ILE A 519 -15.40 3.83 29.72
C ILE A 519 -14.79 2.89 30.78
N ALA A 520 -14.33 3.43 31.92
CA ALA A 520 -13.79 2.63 33.02
C ALA A 520 -14.82 1.63 33.56
N ILE A 521 -16.07 2.06 33.75
CA ILE A 521 -17.19 1.21 34.19
C ILE A 521 -17.47 0.09 33.17
N GLU A 522 -17.54 0.41 31.88
CA GLU A 522 -17.84 -0.56 30.82
C GLU A 522 -16.73 -1.61 30.68
N VAL A 523 -15.47 -1.20 30.75
CA VAL A 523 -14.33 -2.12 30.75
C VAL A 523 -14.33 -2.96 32.02
N ALA A 524 -14.57 -2.35 33.19
CA ALA A 524 -14.60 -3.07 34.45
C ALA A 524 -15.72 -4.13 34.50
N GLY A 525 -16.92 -3.77 34.03
CA GLY A 525 -18.05 -4.67 33.91
C GLY A 525 -17.78 -5.82 32.94
N THR A 526 -17.09 -5.54 31.83
CA THR A 526 -16.67 -6.59 30.88
C THR A 526 -15.71 -7.58 31.52
N LEU A 527 -14.69 -7.11 32.24
CA LEU A 527 -13.75 -8.00 32.94
C LEU A 527 -14.43 -8.79 34.06
N ALA A 528 -15.33 -8.15 34.82
CA ALA A 528 -16.14 -8.85 35.82
C ALA A 528 -17.01 -9.96 35.20
N TYR A 529 -17.57 -9.72 34.02
CA TYR A 529 -18.28 -10.74 33.24
C TYR A 529 -17.34 -11.90 32.86
N LEU A 530 -16.17 -11.61 32.29
CA LEU A 530 -15.20 -12.64 31.86
C LEU A 530 -14.73 -13.52 33.03
N HIS A 531 -14.48 -12.92 34.20
CA HIS A 531 -13.96 -13.62 35.37
C HIS A 531 -15.02 -14.41 36.14
N SER A 532 -16.25 -13.93 36.20
CA SER A 532 -17.25 -14.45 37.16
C SER A 532 -18.59 -14.88 36.55
N SER A 533 -18.93 -14.45 35.33
CA SER A 533 -20.26 -14.68 34.73
C SER A 533 -20.22 -15.47 33.43
N ALA A 534 -19.06 -15.59 32.79
CA ALA A 534 -18.86 -16.48 31.65
C ALA A 534 -18.99 -17.95 32.07
N SER A 535 -19.43 -18.81 31.15
CA SER A 535 -19.62 -20.26 31.41
C SER A 535 -18.34 -20.96 31.87
N ILE A 536 -17.19 -20.47 31.39
CA ILE A 536 -15.85 -20.85 31.84
C ILE A 536 -15.13 -19.53 32.13
N PRO A 537 -14.51 -19.34 33.30
CA PRO A 537 -13.75 -18.12 33.59
C PRO A 537 -12.65 -17.87 32.55
N ILE A 538 -12.58 -16.64 32.06
CA ILE A 538 -11.64 -16.20 31.01
C ILE A 538 -10.76 -15.10 31.59
N ILE A 539 -9.44 -15.28 31.57
CA ILE A 539 -8.48 -14.22 31.88
C ILE A 539 -7.95 -13.66 30.57
N HIS A 540 -8.05 -12.34 30.39
CA HIS A 540 -7.71 -11.66 29.14
C HIS A 540 -6.20 -11.59 28.90
N ARG A 541 -5.41 -11.24 29.93
CA ARG A 541 -3.93 -11.13 29.98
C ARG A 541 -3.28 -9.97 29.23
N ASP A 542 -3.98 -9.32 28.30
CA ASP A 542 -3.44 -8.16 27.57
C ASP A 542 -4.37 -6.94 27.57
N ILE A 543 -4.88 -6.58 28.75
CA ILE A 543 -5.71 -5.37 28.93
C ILE A 543 -4.82 -4.13 28.92
N LYS A 544 -5.11 -3.23 27.99
CA LYS A 544 -4.43 -1.94 27.78
C LYS A 544 -5.31 -1.00 26.96
N THR A 545 -5.02 0.28 27.00
CA THR A 545 -5.76 1.31 26.24
C THR A 545 -5.75 1.08 24.72
N ALA A 546 -4.73 0.42 24.17
CA ALA A 546 -4.68 0.06 22.74
C ALA A 546 -5.61 -1.11 22.35
N ASN A 547 -6.06 -1.92 23.31
CA ASN A 547 -6.97 -3.05 23.09
C ASN A 547 -8.42 -2.73 23.52
N ILE A 548 -8.70 -1.47 23.85
CA ILE A 548 -10.04 -0.97 24.15
C ILE A 548 -10.42 -0.03 23.01
N LEU A 549 -11.39 -0.42 22.19
CA LEU A 549 -11.88 0.40 21.07
C LEU A 549 -13.11 1.19 21.48
N LEU A 550 -13.32 2.33 20.84
CA LEU A 550 -14.48 3.19 21.07
C LEU A 550 -15.34 3.24 19.81
N ASP A 551 -16.65 3.06 19.96
CA ASP A 551 -17.59 3.26 18.86
C ASP A 551 -17.96 4.73 18.66
N GLU A 552 -18.91 5.02 17.78
CA GLU A 552 -19.39 6.37 17.48
C GLU A 552 -20.02 7.10 18.70
N ASN A 553 -20.50 6.34 19.68
CA ASN A 553 -21.09 6.86 20.92
C ASN A 553 -20.09 6.89 22.08
N LEU A 554 -18.79 6.64 21.80
CA LEU A 554 -17.72 6.46 22.77
C LEU A 554 -17.98 5.32 23.77
N THR A 555 -18.77 4.31 23.37
CA THR A 555 -18.92 3.08 24.15
C THR A 555 -17.69 2.19 23.94
N ALA A 556 -17.15 1.70 25.06
CA ALA A 556 -15.94 0.91 25.09
C ALA A 556 -16.22 -0.55 24.69
N LYS A 557 -15.34 -1.10 23.85
CA LYS A 557 -15.32 -2.51 23.47
C LYS A 557 -13.92 -3.09 23.64
N VAL A 558 -13.80 -4.13 24.47
CA VAL A 558 -12.56 -4.88 24.68
C VAL A 558 -12.32 -5.78 23.47
N ALA A 559 -11.10 -5.76 22.96
CA ALA A 559 -10.65 -6.58 21.85
C ALA A 559 -9.38 -7.36 22.20
N ASP A 560 -8.98 -8.21 21.26
CA ASP A 560 -7.67 -8.87 21.23
C ASP A 560 -7.48 -10.00 22.27
N PHE A 561 -8.21 -11.09 22.04
CA PHE A 561 -8.26 -12.25 22.95
C PHE A 561 -7.21 -13.32 22.63
N GLY A 562 -6.25 -13.01 21.74
CA GLY A 562 -5.20 -13.95 21.32
C GLY A 562 -4.33 -14.46 22.48
N ALA A 563 -4.10 -13.64 23.51
CA ALA A 563 -3.35 -14.01 24.70
C ALA A 563 -4.21 -14.71 25.77
N SER A 564 -5.54 -14.66 25.69
CA SER A 564 -6.43 -15.03 26.79
C SER A 564 -6.36 -16.51 27.18
N LYS A 565 -6.83 -16.87 28.38
CA LYS A 565 -6.87 -18.26 28.85
C LYS A 565 -8.20 -18.59 29.49
N LEU A 566 -8.72 -19.77 29.16
CA LEU A 566 -9.82 -20.42 29.86
C LEU A 566 -9.26 -21.11 31.11
N ILE A 567 -9.80 -20.78 32.27
CA ILE A 567 -9.39 -21.39 33.55
C ILE A 567 -10.35 -22.53 33.89
N PRO A 568 -9.86 -23.77 34.06
CA PRO A 568 -10.68 -24.89 34.52
C PRO A 568 -11.34 -24.56 35.87
N MET A 569 -12.62 -24.91 36.04
CA MET A 569 -13.38 -24.57 37.25
C MET A 569 -12.81 -25.18 38.55
N ASP A 570 -11.92 -26.17 38.46
CA ASP A 570 -11.25 -26.82 39.58
C ASP A 570 -9.96 -26.12 40.03
N LYS A 571 -9.56 -25.01 39.40
CA LYS A 571 -8.32 -24.28 39.69
C LYS A 571 -8.55 -22.78 39.82
N GLU A 572 -7.96 -22.20 40.86
CA GLU A 572 -7.94 -20.74 41.04
C GLU A 572 -6.78 -20.08 40.29
N GLU A 573 -5.68 -20.82 40.07
CA GLU A 573 -4.48 -20.31 39.39
C GLU A 573 -3.97 -21.29 38.32
N LEU A 574 -3.31 -20.74 37.30
CA LEU A 574 -2.75 -21.48 36.17
C LEU A 574 -1.26 -21.15 35.98
N ALA A 575 -0.39 -22.15 36.12
CA ALA A 575 1.00 -22.03 35.73
C ALA A 575 1.11 -21.95 34.19
N THR A 576 1.64 -20.85 33.65
CA THR A 576 1.75 -20.63 32.20
C THR A 576 2.89 -19.69 31.85
N MET A 577 3.37 -19.73 30.60
CA MET A 577 4.42 -18.81 30.14
C MET A 577 3.97 -17.36 30.27
N VAL A 578 4.83 -16.50 30.81
CA VAL A 578 4.55 -15.08 30.99
C VAL A 578 4.33 -14.40 29.65
N GLN A 579 3.16 -13.76 29.49
CA GLN A 579 2.76 -13.03 28.29
C GLN A 579 1.94 -11.79 28.71
N GLY A 580 2.16 -10.67 28.05
CA GLY A 580 1.44 -9.41 28.25
C GLY A 580 2.28 -8.21 27.80
N THR A 581 1.74 -7.00 27.95
CA THR A 581 2.39 -5.76 27.52
C THR A 581 3.15 -5.09 28.67
N LEU A 582 4.41 -4.70 28.43
CA LEU A 582 5.20 -3.90 29.38
C LEU A 582 4.46 -2.60 29.73
N GLY A 583 4.38 -2.27 31.02
CA GLY A 583 3.56 -1.16 31.53
C GLY A 583 2.26 -1.63 32.18
N TYR A 584 1.68 -2.73 31.69
CA TYR A 584 0.41 -3.30 32.17
C TYR A 584 0.59 -4.67 32.82
N LEU A 585 1.72 -5.33 32.57
CA LEU A 585 2.00 -6.67 33.06
C LEU A 585 2.07 -6.73 34.59
N ASP A 586 1.27 -7.62 35.16
CA ASP A 586 1.23 -7.90 36.60
C ASP A 586 2.61 -8.35 37.12
N PRO A 587 3.20 -7.64 38.10
CA PRO A 587 4.51 -7.97 38.64
C PRO A 587 4.54 -9.28 39.41
N GLU A 588 3.45 -9.70 40.04
CA GLU A 588 3.37 -10.99 40.74
C GLU A 588 3.41 -12.12 39.72
N TYR A 589 2.52 -12.07 38.73
CA TYR A 589 2.51 -13.03 37.61
C TYR A 589 3.85 -13.09 36.87
N TYR A 590 4.49 -11.95 36.62
CA TYR A 590 5.80 -11.90 35.99
C TYR A 590 6.87 -12.67 36.79
N ASN A 591 6.83 -12.59 38.12
CA ASN A 591 7.81 -13.22 38.99
C ASN A 591 7.50 -14.70 39.30
N THR A 592 6.22 -15.07 39.43
CA THR A 592 5.80 -16.41 39.85
C THR A 592 5.47 -17.33 38.68
N GLY A 593 5.08 -16.78 37.53
CA GLY A 593 4.51 -17.52 36.40
C GLY A 593 3.10 -18.09 36.66
N LEU A 594 2.48 -17.72 37.80
CA LEU A 594 1.14 -18.14 38.18
C LEU A 594 0.14 -17.07 37.76
N LEU A 595 -0.78 -17.47 36.87
CA LEU A 595 -1.81 -16.58 36.34
C LEU A 595 -3.13 -16.80 37.08
N ASN A 596 -3.74 -15.71 37.53
CA ASN A 596 -5.09 -15.67 38.09
C ASN A 596 -5.83 -14.40 37.63
N GLU A 597 -7.10 -14.24 38.01
CA GLU A 597 -7.93 -13.11 37.56
C GLU A 597 -7.41 -11.75 38.06
N LYS A 598 -6.56 -11.74 39.11
CA LYS A 598 -5.95 -10.53 39.67
C LYS A 598 -4.92 -9.90 38.73
N SER A 599 -4.40 -10.65 37.75
CA SER A 599 -3.50 -10.09 36.74
C SER A 599 -4.23 -9.12 35.79
N ASP A 600 -5.48 -9.40 35.44
CA ASP A 600 -6.33 -8.47 34.68
C ASP A 600 -6.74 -7.28 35.53
N VAL A 601 -6.97 -7.47 36.84
CA VAL A 601 -7.26 -6.38 37.79
C VAL A 601 -6.10 -5.38 37.84
N TYR A 602 -4.86 -5.87 37.92
CA TYR A 602 -3.67 -5.02 37.86
C TYR A 602 -3.63 -4.20 36.56
N SER A 603 -3.79 -4.89 35.42
CA SER A 603 -3.77 -4.26 34.09
C SER A 603 -4.87 -3.19 33.96
N PHE A 604 -6.07 -3.46 34.47
CA PHE A 604 -7.17 -2.50 34.53
C PHE A 604 -6.84 -1.28 35.41
N GLY A 605 -6.20 -1.49 36.56
CA GLY A 605 -5.75 -0.40 37.43
C GLY A 605 -4.81 0.57 36.71
N VAL A 606 -3.91 0.05 35.87
CA VAL A 606 -3.06 0.88 34.99
C VAL A 606 -3.90 1.66 33.98
N VAL A 607 -4.86 1.02 33.30
CA VAL A 607 -5.79 1.71 32.37
C VAL A 607 -6.56 2.83 33.07
N LEU A 608 -7.01 2.60 34.31
CA LEU A 608 -7.70 3.62 35.11
C LEU A 608 -6.80 4.80 35.45
N MET A 609 -5.52 4.58 35.73
CA MET A 609 -4.53 5.66 35.91
C MET A 609 -4.29 6.46 34.62
N GLU A 610 -4.23 5.79 33.46
CA GLU A 610 -4.14 6.49 32.17
C GLU A 610 -5.38 7.34 31.89
N LEU A 611 -6.58 6.81 32.17
CA LEU A 611 -7.83 7.58 32.06
C LEU A 611 -7.83 8.81 33.00
N LEU A 612 -7.30 8.68 34.22
CA LEU A 612 -7.24 9.78 35.19
C LEU A 612 -6.22 10.87 34.82
N SER A 613 -5.06 10.48 34.29
CA SER A 613 -3.92 11.39 34.06
C SER A 613 -3.76 11.86 32.62
N GLY A 614 -4.28 11.11 31.65
CA GLY A 614 -3.90 11.28 30.24
C GLY A 614 -2.44 10.91 29.96
N GLU A 615 -1.75 10.25 30.90
CA GLU A 615 -0.34 9.91 30.79
C GLU A 615 -0.14 8.46 30.37
N LYS A 616 0.91 8.19 29.59
CA LYS A 616 1.21 6.83 29.12
C LYS A 616 1.64 5.92 30.28
N ALA A 617 1.21 4.67 30.24
CA ALA A 617 1.56 3.65 31.24
C ALA A 617 3.08 3.53 31.49
N LEU A 618 3.90 3.66 30.44
CA LEU A 618 5.35 3.68 30.50
C LEU A 618 5.91 4.87 29.72
N CYS A 619 6.68 5.73 30.37
CA CYS A 619 7.32 6.89 29.76
C CYS A 619 8.83 6.91 30.06
N PHE A 620 9.65 6.67 29.03
CA PHE A 620 11.12 6.56 29.18
C PHE A 620 11.82 7.89 29.44
N GLU A 621 11.18 9.00 29.10
CA GLU A 621 11.70 10.37 29.29
C GLU A 621 11.63 10.82 30.75
N ARG A 622 10.83 10.15 31.59
CA ARG A 622 10.71 10.44 33.02
C ARG A 622 11.90 9.89 33.83
N PRO A 623 12.21 10.51 34.99
CA PRO A 623 13.15 9.95 35.96
C PRO A 623 12.83 8.50 36.30
N GLN A 624 13.86 7.69 36.61
CA GLN A 624 13.75 6.24 36.80
C GLN A 624 12.61 5.80 37.73
N GLN A 625 12.35 6.56 38.79
CA GLN A 625 11.33 6.28 39.81
C GLN A 625 9.89 6.59 39.35
N SER A 626 9.73 7.35 38.26
CA SER A 626 8.46 7.80 37.68
C SER A 626 8.23 7.28 36.25
N LYS A 627 9.08 6.37 35.76
CA LYS A 627 8.93 5.79 34.42
C LYS A 627 7.62 5.01 34.27
N HIS A 628 7.21 4.30 35.32
CA HIS A 628 5.95 3.58 35.36
C HIS A 628 4.87 4.49 35.96
N VAL A 629 3.70 4.57 35.32
CA VAL A 629 2.60 5.42 35.81
C VAL A 629 2.17 5.02 37.24
N VAL A 630 2.22 3.73 37.56
CA VAL A 630 1.88 3.18 38.89
C VAL A 630 2.77 3.76 39.99
N SER A 631 4.09 3.76 39.82
CA SER A 631 5.01 4.28 40.86
C SER A 631 4.89 5.80 41.00
N TYR A 632 4.60 6.49 39.90
CA TYR A 632 4.37 7.93 39.90
C TYR A 632 3.07 8.29 40.65
N PHE A 633 1.96 7.61 40.35
CA PHE A 633 0.68 7.77 41.06
C PHE A 633 0.79 7.44 42.54
N ALA A 634 1.42 6.32 42.90
CA ALA A 634 1.61 5.92 44.29
C ALA A 634 2.40 6.96 45.10
N THR A 635 3.44 7.53 44.49
CA THR A 635 4.26 8.58 45.12
C THR A 635 3.45 9.86 45.33
N ALA A 636 2.74 10.34 44.30
CA ALA A 636 1.94 11.55 44.43
C ALA A 636 0.76 11.41 45.38
N MET A 637 0.11 10.25 45.44
CA MET A 637 -0.94 9.97 46.42
C MET A 637 -0.39 10.00 47.84
N LYS A 638 0.78 9.41 48.08
CA LYS A 638 1.46 9.46 49.39
C LYS A 638 1.84 10.89 49.80
N GLU A 639 2.22 11.72 48.84
CA GLU A 639 2.63 13.12 49.06
C GLU A 639 1.47 14.12 48.96
N ASN A 640 0.23 13.65 48.80
CA ASN A 640 -0.97 14.48 48.61
C ASN A 640 -0.88 15.45 47.40
N ARG A 641 -0.16 15.05 46.36
CA ARG A 641 0.06 15.77 45.09
C ARG A 641 -0.72 15.18 43.91
N LEU A 642 -1.82 14.44 44.17
CA LEU A 642 -2.63 13.81 43.12
C LEU A 642 -3.07 14.82 42.04
N HIS A 643 -3.46 16.02 42.45
CA HIS A 643 -3.91 17.11 41.57
C HIS A 643 -2.86 17.55 40.53
N GLU A 644 -1.57 17.26 40.74
CA GLU A 644 -0.50 17.57 39.78
C GLU A 644 -0.38 16.51 38.68
N ILE A 645 -0.95 15.31 38.87
CA ILE A 645 -0.89 14.18 37.93
C ILE A 645 -2.19 14.03 37.14
N ILE A 646 -3.33 14.37 37.75
CA ILE A 646 -4.62 14.29 37.08
C ILE A 646 -4.65 15.26 35.90
N ASP A 647 -5.24 14.80 34.80
CA ASP A 647 -5.43 15.62 33.61
C ASP A 647 -6.24 16.88 33.95
N GLY A 648 -5.65 18.05 33.67
CA GLY A 648 -6.28 19.34 33.95
C GLY A 648 -7.63 19.55 33.24
N GLN A 649 -7.91 18.79 32.18
CA GLN A 649 -9.20 18.82 31.47
C GLN A 649 -10.28 17.94 32.13
N VAL A 650 -9.86 17.01 32.99
CA VAL A 650 -10.75 16.09 33.71
C VAL A 650 -11.17 16.68 35.04
N MET A 651 -10.27 17.39 35.71
CA MET A 651 -10.51 17.92 37.06
C MET A 651 -11.31 19.22 37.04
N ASN A 652 -12.39 19.27 37.83
CA ASN A 652 -13.15 20.49 38.14
C ASN A 652 -13.57 20.50 39.61
N GLU A 653 -14.12 21.63 40.08
CA GLU A 653 -14.51 21.82 41.48
C GLU A 653 -15.56 20.82 41.98
N HIS A 654 -16.31 20.18 41.07
CA HIS A 654 -17.49 19.38 41.37
C HIS A 654 -17.21 17.87 41.35
N ASN A 655 -16.09 17.42 40.76
CA ASN A 655 -15.75 16.00 40.62
C ASN A 655 -14.48 15.57 41.38
N GLN A 656 -13.89 16.45 42.18
CA GLN A 656 -12.65 16.16 42.91
C GLN A 656 -12.75 14.93 43.82
N LYS A 657 -13.89 14.74 44.51
CA LYS A 657 -14.13 13.57 45.37
C LYS A 657 -14.24 12.28 44.55
N GLU A 658 -14.92 12.33 43.40
CA GLU A 658 -15.05 11.18 42.49
C GLU A 658 -13.69 10.76 41.94
N ILE A 659 -12.86 11.74 41.54
CA ILE A 659 -11.51 11.52 41.02
C ILE A 659 -10.60 10.92 42.11
N GLN A 660 -10.68 11.43 43.34
CA GLN A 660 -9.92 10.89 44.47
C GLN A 660 -10.28 9.43 44.74
N GLU A 661 -11.57 9.10 44.70
CA GLU A 661 -12.03 7.74 44.93
C GLU A 661 -11.64 6.80 43.78
N ALA A 662 -11.77 7.24 42.53
CA ALA A 662 -11.28 6.48 41.38
C ALA A 662 -9.75 6.25 41.43
N ALA A 663 -8.98 7.23 41.90
CA ALA A 663 -7.54 7.09 42.10
C ALA A 663 -7.20 6.11 43.24
N ARG A 664 -8.00 6.08 44.32
CA ARG A 664 -7.90 5.07 45.39
C ARG A 664 -8.12 3.66 44.83
N ILE A 665 -9.19 3.47 44.06
CA ILE A 665 -9.52 2.19 43.40
C ILE A 665 -8.37 1.76 42.48
N ALA A 666 -7.82 2.67 41.68
CA ALA A 666 -6.70 2.37 40.78
C ALA A 666 -5.45 1.88 41.54
N LEU A 667 -5.14 2.50 42.69
CA LEU A 667 -4.02 2.07 43.55
C LEU A 667 -4.26 0.68 44.18
N GLU A 668 -5.48 0.38 44.61
CA GLU A 668 -5.81 -0.93 45.15
C GLU A 668 -5.73 -2.04 44.10
N CYS A 669 -6.17 -1.75 42.88
CA CYS A 669 -6.01 -2.66 41.74
C CYS A 669 -4.53 -2.96 41.41
N THR A 670 -3.62 -2.02 41.67
CA THR A 670 -2.20 -2.11 41.28
C THR A 670 -1.25 -2.51 42.42
N ARG A 671 -1.78 -3.05 43.53
CA ARG A 671 -0.96 -3.61 44.61
C ARG A 671 -0.05 -4.74 44.10
N VAL A 672 1.16 -4.84 44.65
CA VAL A 672 2.13 -5.85 44.19
C VAL A 672 1.62 -7.26 44.45
N THR A 673 1.08 -7.52 45.65
CA THR A 673 0.49 -8.81 46.03
C THR A 673 -0.95 -8.91 45.52
N GLY A 674 -1.27 -9.96 44.76
CA GLY A 674 -2.58 -10.15 44.13
C GLY A 674 -3.73 -10.38 45.11
N GLU A 675 -3.46 -11.04 46.24
CA GLU A 675 -4.45 -11.27 47.31
C GLU A 675 -5.00 -9.95 47.89
N GLU A 676 -4.19 -8.90 47.90
CA GLU A 676 -4.59 -7.59 48.41
C GLU A 676 -5.40 -6.77 47.38
N ARG A 677 -5.42 -7.19 46.11
CA ARG A 677 -6.20 -6.53 45.06
C ARG A 677 -7.67 -6.90 45.23
N PRO A 678 -8.62 -5.99 44.96
CA PRO A 678 -10.05 -6.32 44.95
C PRO A 678 -10.38 -7.32 43.83
N ARG A 679 -11.58 -7.92 43.83
CA ARG A 679 -12.05 -8.67 42.66
C ARG A 679 -12.66 -7.70 41.66
N MET A 680 -12.63 -8.06 40.39
CA MET A 680 -13.10 -7.17 39.33
C MET A 680 -14.59 -6.81 39.43
N LYS A 681 -15.42 -7.71 39.97
CA LYS A 681 -16.83 -7.41 40.28
C LYS A 681 -17.00 -6.35 41.37
N ASP A 682 -16.11 -6.33 42.36
CA ASP A 682 -16.16 -5.39 43.48
C ASP A 682 -15.73 -4.00 42.95
N VAL A 683 -14.64 -3.95 42.17
CA VAL A 683 -14.19 -2.74 41.45
C VAL A 683 -15.27 -2.18 40.52
N SER A 684 -15.94 -3.03 39.73
CA SER A 684 -17.03 -2.60 38.85
C SER A 684 -18.19 -1.98 39.63
N ALA A 685 -18.56 -2.56 40.77
CA ALA A 685 -19.62 -2.03 41.64
C ALA A 685 -19.23 -0.69 42.27
N GLU A 686 -17.98 -0.54 42.75
CA GLU A 686 -17.47 0.71 43.31
C GLU A 686 -17.45 1.85 42.28
N LEU A 687 -16.99 1.58 41.05
CA LEU A 687 -17.00 2.58 39.97
C LEU A 687 -18.43 2.96 39.55
N GLU A 688 -19.37 2.01 39.51
CA GLU A 688 -20.79 2.30 39.27
C GLU A 688 -21.41 3.16 40.38
N ALA A 689 -21.04 2.93 41.65
CA ALA A 689 -21.51 3.73 42.77
C ALA A 689 -21.09 5.22 42.64
N LEU A 690 -19.91 5.51 42.09
CA LEU A 690 -19.48 6.88 41.78
C LEU A 690 -20.43 7.55 40.78
N ARG A 691 -20.84 6.83 39.74
CA ARG A 691 -21.78 7.34 38.73
C ARG A 691 -23.16 7.62 39.32
N VAL A 692 -23.69 6.71 40.15
CA VAL A 692 -25.03 6.86 40.75
C VAL A 692 -25.09 8.00 41.77
N THR A 693 -24.04 8.19 42.56
CA THR A 693 -23.97 9.26 43.57
C THR A 693 -24.06 10.64 42.92
N LYS A 694 -23.43 10.82 41.75
CA LYS A 694 -23.53 12.03 40.93
C LYS A 694 -24.96 12.29 40.43
N THR A 695 -25.64 11.27 39.94
CA THR A 695 -27.02 11.39 39.44
C THR A 695 -27.99 11.75 40.55
N LYS A 696 -27.81 11.20 41.76
CA LYS A 696 -28.61 11.57 42.95
C LYS A 696 -28.38 13.02 43.40
N HIS A 697 -27.13 13.50 43.39
CA HIS A 697 -26.85 14.90 43.72
C HIS A 697 -27.48 15.87 42.71
N LYS A 698 -27.34 15.60 41.40
CA LYS A 698 -28.02 16.41 40.36
C LYS A 698 -29.54 16.43 40.53
N TRP A 699 -30.16 15.30 40.86
CA TRP A 699 -31.61 15.20 41.07
C TRP A 699 -32.08 15.95 42.34
N SER A 700 -31.25 15.95 43.40
CA SER A 700 -31.51 16.66 44.65
C SER A 700 -31.34 18.19 44.53
N ASP A 701 -30.47 18.64 43.62
CA ASP A 701 -30.26 20.06 43.33
C ASP A 701 -31.36 20.63 42.40
N GLU A 702 -31.98 19.79 41.56
CA GLU A 702 -33.04 20.19 40.63
C GLU A 702 -34.44 20.16 41.26
N TYR A 703 -34.63 19.37 42.33
CA TYR A 703 -35.85 19.35 43.16
C TYR A 703 -35.48 19.24 44.64
N PRO A 704 -35.50 20.33 45.43
CA PRO A 704 -35.34 20.22 46.86
C PRO A 704 -36.53 19.46 47.45
N GLU A 705 -36.31 18.21 47.87
CA GLU A 705 -37.30 17.40 48.59
C GLU A 705 -37.78 18.17 49.84
N PRO A 706 -39.10 18.28 50.08
CA PRO A 706 -39.62 18.87 51.28
C PRO A 706 -39.27 17.99 52.49
N LYS A 707 -38.91 18.64 53.61
CA LYS A 707 -38.70 18.02 54.93
C LYS A 707 -39.93 17.24 55.38
N GLU A 708 -40.07 15.97 54.99
CA GLU A 708 -41.15 15.13 55.51
C GLU A 708 -40.87 13.62 55.36
N ILE A 709 -39.72 13.15 55.82
CA ILE A 709 -39.54 11.71 56.14
C ILE A 709 -38.77 11.59 57.46
N GLU A 710 -39.38 12.07 58.55
CA GLU A 710 -38.95 11.75 59.92
C GLU A 710 -39.96 10.83 60.63
N HIS A 711 -40.90 10.22 59.90
CA HIS A 711 -42.02 9.46 60.50
C HIS A 711 -42.23 8.02 59.99
N LEU A 712 -41.26 7.40 59.32
CA LEU A 712 -41.35 6.01 58.87
C LEU A 712 -40.10 5.16 59.21
N LEU A 713 -39.52 5.38 60.38
CA LEU A 713 -38.62 4.41 61.01
C LEU A 713 -39.38 3.68 62.12
N GLY A 714 -39.83 2.47 61.81
CA GLY A 714 -40.46 1.59 62.77
C GLY A 714 -40.67 0.20 62.22
N VAL A 715 -39.59 -0.55 62.01
CA VAL A 715 -39.59 -2.02 62.18
C VAL A 715 -38.21 -2.47 62.65
N GLU A 716 -38.21 -3.27 63.71
CA GLU A 716 -37.11 -3.76 64.51
C GLU A 716 -36.10 -4.64 63.76
N ILE A 717 -34.84 -4.50 64.18
CA ILE A 717 -33.73 -5.42 63.91
C ILE A 717 -33.91 -6.65 64.81
N LEU A 718 -34.13 -7.83 64.22
CA LEU A 718 -33.91 -9.11 64.90
C LEU A 718 -32.60 -9.73 64.45
N SER A 719 -31.62 -9.62 65.34
CA SER A 719 -30.37 -10.38 65.39
C SER A 719 -30.64 -11.88 65.52
N ALA A 720 -29.91 -12.70 64.75
CA ALA A 720 -29.64 -14.09 65.12
C ALA A 720 -28.22 -14.49 64.67
N HIS A 721 -27.36 -14.71 65.66
CA HIS A 721 -26.13 -15.50 65.55
C HIS A 721 -26.49 -16.99 65.39
N GLY A 722 -25.70 -17.74 64.61
CA GLY A 722 -25.73 -19.21 64.59
C GLY A 722 -24.74 -19.81 63.59
N GLU A 723 -23.77 -20.55 64.12
CA GLU A 723 -22.65 -21.21 63.43
C GLU A 723 -23.04 -22.48 62.64
N THR A 724 -22.17 -22.83 61.67
CA THR A 724 -21.77 -24.18 61.19
C THR A 724 -22.75 -25.16 60.51
N SER A 725 -22.50 -25.39 59.22
CA SER A 725 -22.30 -26.70 58.52
C SER A 725 -23.25 -27.89 58.78
N SER A 726 -24.00 -28.32 57.76
CA SER A 726 -23.77 -29.60 57.03
C SER A 726 -24.76 -29.82 55.86
N THR A 727 -24.34 -30.71 54.96
CA THR A 727 -24.85 -31.23 53.68
C THR A 727 -26.34 -31.60 53.54
N GLY A 728 -26.89 -31.49 52.31
CA GLY A 728 -28.02 -32.31 51.85
C GLY A 728 -28.83 -31.75 50.67
N TYR A 729 -28.78 -32.43 49.52
CA TYR A 729 -29.65 -32.28 48.34
C TYR A 729 -31.15 -32.45 48.67
N ASP A 730 -32.06 -31.67 48.06
CA ASP A 730 -33.14 -32.18 47.17
C ASP A 730 -33.91 -31.03 46.46
N SER A 731 -34.61 -31.40 45.39
CA SER A 731 -35.12 -30.57 44.30
C SER A 731 -36.59 -30.10 44.45
N ILE A 732 -36.95 -29.13 43.59
CA ILE A 732 -38.27 -28.89 42.96
C ILE A 732 -39.29 -27.96 43.67
N LYS A 733 -39.85 -27.07 42.81
CA LYS A 733 -41.11 -26.29 42.85
C LYS A 733 -41.11 -24.96 43.61
N ASN A 734 -40.97 -23.87 42.85
CA ASN A 734 -42.05 -22.88 42.69
C ASN A 734 -41.80 -21.99 41.47
N VAL A 735 -42.42 -22.40 40.35
CA VAL A 735 -42.62 -21.56 39.17
C VAL A 735 -43.84 -20.68 39.43
N ARG A 736 -43.71 -19.35 39.36
CA ARG A 736 -44.84 -18.46 39.07
C ARG A 736 -44.82 -18.16 37.57
N ILE A 737 -45.81 -18.72 36.88
CA ILE A 737 -46.20 -18.36 35.51
C ILE A 737 -46.88 -16.99 35.61
N LEU A 738 -46.44 -16.04 34.81
CA LEU A 738 -47.12 -14.77 34.58
C LEU A 738 -47.63 -14.81 33.14
N ASP A 739 -48.94 -14.97 33.01
CA ASP A 739 -49.67 -14.79 31.76
C ASP A 739 -49.53 -13.34 31.29
N ILE A 740 -49.11 -13.17 30.04
CA ILE A 740 -49.19 -11.89 29.32
C ILE A 740 -50.26 -12.06 28.24
N GLU A 741 -51.39 -11.42 28.47
CA GLU A 741 -52.42 -11.18 27.46
C GLU A 741 -51.88 -10.26 26.35
N ALA A 742 -52.23 -10.61 25.11
CA ALA A 742 -51.99 -9.82 23.92
C ALA A 742 -52.91 -8.59 23.86
N GLY A 743 -52.41 -7.45 23.41
CA GLY A 743 -53.27 -6.33 23.04
C GLY A 743 -52.59 -4.99 22.73
N ARG A 744 -52.19 -4.84 21.47
CA ARG A 744 -51.83 -3.60 20.72
C ARG A 744 -50.52 -2.88 21.03
#